data_AF-A0A8T1NPQ4-F1
#
_entry.id   AF-A0A8T1NPQ4-F1
#
_cell.length_a   1.000
_cell.length_b   1.000
_cell.length_c   1.000
_cell.angle_alpha   90.00
_cell.angle_beta   90.00
_cell.angle_gamma   90.00
#
_symmetry.space_group_name_H-M   'P 1'
#
loop_
_entity.id
_entity.type
_entity.pdbx_description
1 polymer ?
#
loop_
_entity_poly.entity_id
_entity_poly.type
_entity_poly.pdbx_seq_one_letter_code
_entity_poly.pdbx_strand_id
1 'polypeptide(L)'
;MDATHRMVCQEDFFNPLTSMAMQVSGILVISHFFHLVLKAFGQPGPIAQIFAGLVLGPSGLSNIPKVREFFFQSISADFYEIFGLFCRIIFMFLIGLETDIPYIRRNLRAVSALTYGGVAFGFISGLGGSFFLSRQLEERDFKFTFVFIIMLILAYTASPVVIRLAAELKFDTSDIGRMAIAGSLLIEMSCLLIFNFIVAFNSGKVLKYGSYCLFLSFSVVIINKYLANWFNKRNQNQKYLKNPEVFFIFSLLVGSSMFFEWANYNSLMNCFLIGLLFPKEGKTARTLVHKLTYSVHNFILPIYFGYIGFRVNASFLNSWNNVLIVVIMVSLSVVSKITGTLAACQYLQIPLKEAFLLGFLLNLKGHADLLFIGSSSKTLILWSPKAYNLLLISIVVNTIISGPIVAFLLRKDERSFGNKRTALEIIQSADEELSLLACVYGPRHMPAILSLISALSGSQKAPTNPYLMHLIELVQKRRINVSYHELEDHELSDEEGYGGNDVLGIHDAMDAFTAETRILIHLSKAVSSFTSLYEDVCNIAEDLRVSIILLPFHKHQRIDGKMDSGKEGVRTTNQKILRHAPCSVGVIVSRGIDGVPGFSQLLGSETVQHVATLFFGGPDDREAVAWSRRIAAHPRINLTVIRFLPASSSSISSPSAYNSQKDNATDGSNAASDGVDGVLRALSRLETGNGTNEVDNVFLSDFYDRDVSSGQVAYVEQYVNNAAQTVAALRDIGDLYSLFIVGKGGRGHSPLTTGICDWEECPELGTVGDLLASSDFNINGSVLVIQQHRHALKQGSYRS
;
A
#
# COMPACT_ATOMS: atom_id res chain seq x y z
N MET A 1 46.09 23.78 49.67
CA MET A 1 45.32 22.51 49.67
C MET A 1 43.80 22.72 49.71
N ASP A 2 43.28 23.88 50.15
CA ASP A 2 41.83 24.15 50.17
C ASP A 2 41.19 24.59 48.84
N ALA A 3 41.97 25.13 47.89
CA ALA A 3 41.44 25.57 46.60
C ALA A 3 41.17 24.39 45.64
N THR A 4 42.01 23.34 45.70
CA THR A 4 41.84 22.11 44.92
C THR A 4 40.71 21.23 45.48
N HIS A 5 40.48 21.24 46.80
CA HIS A 5 39.36 20.50 47.40
C HIS A 5 37.98 21.11 47.07
N ARG A 6 37.91 22.41 46.77
CA ARG A 6 36.66 23.06 46.29
C ARG A 6 36.37 22.86 44.80
N MET A 7 37.38 22.56 43.98
CA MET A 7 37.18 22.22 42.57
C MET A 7 36.78 20.75 42.35
N VAL A 8 37.17 19.85 43.26
CA VAL A 8 36.85 18.41 43.17
C VAL A 8 35.50 18.08 43.83
N CYS A 9 35.01 18.90 44.76
CA CYS A 9 33.72 18.74 45.42
C CYS A 9 32.65 19.71 44.87
N GLN A 10 32.50 19.78 43.55
CA GLN A 10 31.29 20.30 42.94
C GLN A 10 30.57 19.10 42.32
N GLU A 11 29.48 18.68 42.95
CA GLU A 11 28.69 17.49 42.63
C GLU A 11 27.93 17.62 41.30
N ASP A 12 28.60 17.94 40.19
CA ASP A 12 28.06 17.75 38.84
C ASP A 12 28.34 16.31 38.40
N PHE A 13 27.80 15.33 39.15
CA PHE A 13 28.16 13.91 39.04
C PHE A 13 27.76 13.25 37.70
N PHE A 14 27.05 13.95 36.81
CA PHE A 14 26.76 13.47 35.46
C PHE A 14 26.85 14.60 34.44
N ASN A 15 27.63 14.37 33.38
CA ASN A 15 27.62 15.20 32.18
C ASN A 15 26.16 15.22 31.66
N PRO A 16 25.54 16.37 31.33
CA PRO A 16 24.14 16.43 30.91
C PRO A 16 23.81 15.48 29.74
N LEU A 17 24.80 15.22 28.89
CA LEU A 17 24.73 14.22 27.82
C LEU A 17 24.55 12.79 28.34
N THR A 18 25.25 12.43 29.42
CA THR A 18 25.14 11.10 30.04
C THR A 18 23.81 10.89 30.73
N SER A 19 23.27 11.94 31.38
CA SER A 19 21.91 11.90 31.94
C SER A 19 20.86 11.73 30.84
N MET A 20 20.98 12.47 29.74
CA MET A 20 20.09 12.32 28.58
C MET A 20 20.19 10.92 27.95
N ALA A 21 21.39 10.40 27.74
CA ALA A 21 21.58 9.05 27.19
C ALA A 21 20.95 7.99 28.10
N MET A 22 21.03 8.17 29.42
CA MET A 22 20.38 7.29 30.38
C MET A 22 18.85 7.40 30.36
N GLN A 23 18.30 8.61 30.24
CA GLN A 23 16.86 8.82 30.03
C GLN A 23 16.36 8.12 28.78
N VAL A 24 17.04 8.30 27.65
CA VAL A 24 16.69 7.67 26.36
C VAL A 24 16.78 6.15 26.45
N SER A 25 17.85 5.62 27.05
CA SER A 25 18.00 4.17 27.28
C SER A 25 16.89 3.62 28.16
N GLY A 26 16.55 4.30 29.26
CA GLY A 26 15.43 3.93 30.14
C GLY A 26 14.09 3.93 29.41
N ILE A 27 13.81 4.96 28.61
CA ILE A 27 12.61 5.03 27.77
C ILE A 27 12.56 3.85 26.81
N LEU A 28 13.66 3.52 26.11
CA LEU A 28 13.71 2.39 25.16
C LEU A 28 13.42 1.05 25.83
N VAL A 29 14.09 0.74 26.94
CA VAL A 29 13.94 -0.54 27.63
C VAL A 29 12.51 -0.73 28.15
N ILE A 30 11.96 0.28 28.82
CA ILE A 30 10.62 0.22 29.39
C ILE A 30 9.57 0.22 28.28
N SER A 31 9.78 1.01 27.23
CA SER A 31 8.93 1.03 26.03
C SER A 31 8.86 -0.34 25.35
N HIS A 32 9.99 -1.04 25.21
CA HIS A 32 10.01 -2.39 24.67
C HIS A 32 9.28 -3.39 25.58
N PHE A 33 9.49 -3.30 26.90
CA PHE A 33 8.78 -4.12 27.88
C PHE A 33 7.26 -3.92 27.80
N PHE A 34 6.78 -2.67 27.82
CA PHE A 34 5.35 -2.37 27.66
C PHE A 34 4.83 -2.81 26.30
N HIS A 35 5.61 -2.67 25.22
CA HIS A 35 5.21 -3.13 23.91
C HIS A 35 4.98 -4.65 23.89
N LEU A 36 5.86 -5.45 24.51
CA LEU A 36 5.68 -6.90 24.62
C LEU A 36 4.41 -7.28 25.39
N VAL A 37 4.13 -6.61 26.51
CA VAL A 37 2.94 -6.86 27.33
C VAL A 37 1.66 -6.44 26.60
N LEU A 38 1.62 -5.22 26.07
CA LEU A 38 0.43 -4.67 25.43
C LEU A 38 0.14 -5.32 24.08
N LYS A 39 1.16 -5.83 23.38
CA LYS A 39 0.99 -6.63 22.17
C LYS A 39 0.19 -7.91 22.46
N ALA A 40 0.37 -8.53 23.64
CA ALA A 40 -0.44 -9.68 24.06
C ALA A 40 -1.93 -9.31 24.27
N PHE A 41 -2.20 -8.08 24.74
CA PHE A 41 -3.57 -7.53 24.82
C PHE A 41 -4.09 -7.00 23.48
N GLY A 42 -3.27 -7.05 22.43
CA GLY A 42 -3.64 -6.56 21.12
C GLY A 42 -3.75 -5.04 21.02
N GLN A 43 -3.06 -4.32 21.90
CA GLN A 43 -2.98 -2.88 21.87
C GLN A 43 -1.87 -2.41 20.91
N PRO A 44 -2.10 -1.32 20.16
CA PRO A 44 -1.09 -0.70 19.31
C PRO A 44 0.19 -0.30 20.05
N GLY A 45 1.32 -0.44 19.36
CA GLY A 45 2.66 -0.05 19.77
C GLY A 45 2.77 1.40 20.23
N PRO A 46 2.34 2.43 19.45
CA PRO A 46 2.45 3.83 19.86
C PRO A 46 1.87 4.12 21.24
N ILE A 47 0.76 3.46 21.59
CA ILE A 47 0.08 3.63 22.89
C ILE A 47 0.94 3.05 24.01
N ALA A 48 1.51 1.85 23.81
CA ALA A 48 2.42 1.23 24.77
C ALA A 48 3.65 2.10 25.05
N GLN A 49 4.17 2.75 24.01
CA GLN A 49 5.33 3.63 24.12
C GLN A 49 4.98 4.93 24.86
N ILE A 50 3.81 5.53 24.62
CA ILE A 50 3.31 6.69 25.39
C ILE A 50 3.09 6.31 26.87
N PHE A 51 2.50 5.15 27.15
CA PHE A 51 2.31 4.66 28.53
C PHE A 51 3.64 4.43 29.25
N ALA A 52 4.62 3.81 28.58
CA ALA A 52 5.97 3.66 29.11
C ALA A 52 6.58 5.00 29.51
N GLY A 53 6.41 6.01 28.65
CA GLY A 53 6.79 7.40 28.93
C GLY A 53 6.08 7.99 30.15
N LEU A 54 4.76 7.82 30.25
CA LEU A 54 3.95 8.32 31.38
C LEU A 54 4.37 7.70 32.71
N VAL A 55 4.69 6.40 32.71
CA VAL A 55 5.17 5.66 33.89
C VAL A 55 6.57 6.13 34.30
N LEU A 56 7.47 6.37 33.35
CA LEU A 56 8.80 6.91 33.60
C LEU A 56 8.79 8.38 34.01
N GLY A 57 7.79 9.12 33.55
CA GLY A 57 7.67 10.55 33.80
C GLY A 57 7.40 10.89 35.27
N PRO A 58 7.27 12.18 35.57
CA PRO A 58 6.98 12.74 36.90
C PRO A 58 5.74 12.13 37.58
N SER A 59 4.83 11.58 36.77
CA SER A 59 3.57 10.98 37.19
C SER A 59 3.70 9.59 37.84
N GLY A 60 4.80 8.88 37.59
CA GLY A 60 5.00 7.49 38.03
C GLY A 60 6.28 7.29 38.85
N LEU A 61 7.28 6.67 38.23
CA LEU A 61 8.54 6.24 38.87
C LEU A 61 9.36 7.40 39.43
N SER A 62 9.24 8.57 38.80
CA SER A 62 9.90 9.81 39.24
C SER A 62 9.27 10.43 40.50
N ASN A 63 8.23 9.84 41.09
CA ASN A 63 7.74 10.29 42.40
C ASN A 63 8.74 9.91 43.53
N ILE A 64 9.63 8.95 43.28
CA ILE A 64 10.71 8.60 44.22
C ILE A 64 11.82 9.66 44.11
N PRO A 65 12.17 10.38 45.19
CA PRO A 65 13.09 11.52 45.15
C PRO A 65 14.49 11.16 44.64
N LYS A 66 15.00 9.96 44.98
CA LYS A 66 16.28 9.45 44.48
C LYS A 66 16.28 9.17 42.97
N VAL A 67 15.15 8.72 42.42
CA VAL A 67 15.00 8.50 40.97
C VAL A 67 14.85 9.83 40.26
N ARG A 68 14.12 10.78 40.87
CA ARG A 68 13.95 12.14 40.33
C ARG A 68 15.26 12.91 40.26
N GLU A 69 16.08 12.87 41.31
CA GLU A 69 17.36 13.59 41.35
C GLU A 69 18.37 12.99 40.35
N PHE A 70 18.29 11.69 40.11
CA PHE A 70 19.12 10.97 39.14
C PHE A 70 18.63 11.12 37.69
N PHE A 71 17.31 11.22 37.45
CA PHE A 71 16.72 11.39 36.12
C PHE A 71 16.43 12.85 35.73
N PHE A 72 16.23 13.80 36.64
CA PHE A 72 15.83 15.18 36.34
C PHE A 72 16.92 16.18 36.70
N GLN A 73 17.88 16.36 35.81
CA GLN A 73 18.71 17.56 35.79
C GLN A 73 18.06 18.59 34.86
N SER A 74 17.85 19.83 35.33
CA SER A 74 17.18 20.90 34.58
C SER A 74 17.82 21.21 33.22
N ILE A 75 19.12 20.94 33.08
CA ILE A 75 19.89 21.14 31.85
C ILE A 75 19.56 20.09 30.77
N SER A 76 19.13 18.88 31.13
CA SER A 76 18.91 17.79 30.15
C SER A 76 17.71 18.03 29.21
N ALA A 77 16.76 18.88 29.61
CA ALA A 77 15.53 19.13 28.84
C ALA A 77 15.80 19.83 27.50
N ASP A 78 16.79 20.74 27.46
CA ASP A 78 17.16 21.46 26.24
C ASP A 78 17.92 20.56 25.26
N PHE A 79 18.79 19.68 25.76
CA PHE A 79 19.47 18.66 24.93
C PHE A 79 18.47 17.69 24.30
N TYR A 80 17.41 17.32 25.04
CA TYR A 80 16.34 16.51 24.49
C TYR A 80 15.59 17.22 23.37
N GLU A 81 15.33 18.52 23.50
CA GLU A 81 14.66 19.31 22.45
C GLU A 81 15.48 19.33 21.15
N ILE A 82 16.81 19.46 21.27
CA ILE A 82 17.75 19.36 20.14
C ILE A 82 17.73 17.95 19.54
N PHE A 83 17.81 16.90 20.35
CA PHE A 83 17.75 15.52 19.86
C PHE A 83 16.41 15.19 19.18
N GLY A 84 15.31 15.67 19.76
CA GLY A 84 13.98 15.55 19.22
C GLY A 84 13.85 16.25 17.85
N LEU A 85 14.53 17.39 17.65
CA LEU A 85 14.61 18.05 16.35
C LEU A 85 15.27 17.14 15.30
N PHE A 86 16.42 16.54 15.59
CA PHE A 86 17.09 15.61 14.67
C PHE A 86 16.23 14.38 14.34
N CYS A 87 15.64 13.76 15.35
CA CYS A 87 14.71 12.64 15.19
C CYS A 87 13.55 12.98 14.25
N ARG A 88 12.96 14.16 14.45
CA ARG A 88 11.84 14.65 13.66
C ARG A 88 12.21 14.94 12.21
N ILE A 89 13.39 15.50 11.95
CA ILE A 89 13.88 15.76 10.59
C ILE A 89 13.97 14.45 9.80
N ILE A 90 14.67 13.45 10.36
CA ILE A 90 14.87 12.15 9.72
C ILE A 90 13.52 11.47 9.46
N PHE A 91 12.63 11.53 10.44
CA PHE A 91 11.36 10.86 10.38
C PHE A 91 10.36 11.51 9.41
N MET A 92 10.23 12.85 9.41
CA MET A 92 9.37 13.54 8.43
C MET A 92 9.87 13.38 7.01
N PHE A 93 11.19 13.27 6.84
CA PHE A 93 11.79 12.94 5.56
C PHE A 93 11.42 11.50 5.11
N LEU A 94 11.49 10.51 6.01
CA LEU A 94 11.07 9.14 5.70
C LEU A 94 9.58 9.07 5.32
N ILE A 95 8.71 9.74 6.09
CA ILE A 95 7.27 9.81 5.77
C ILE A 95 7.07 10.41 4.38
N GLY A 96 7.75 11.50 4.03
CA GLY A 96 7.68 12.09 2.70
C GLY A 96 8.09 11.11 1.60
N LEU A 97 9.13 10.31 1.85
CA LEU A 97 9.64 9.31 0.92
C LEU A 97 8.67 8.12 0.73
N GLU A 98 8.01 7.68 1.80
CA GLU A 98 7.04 6.57 1.80
C GLU A 98 5.65 6.98 1.25
N THR A 99 5.28 8.26 1.29
CA THR A 99 3.94 8.77 0.93
C THR A 99 3.61 8.58 -0.54
N ASP A 100 2.62 7.74 -0.91
CA ASP A 100 2.21 7.53 -2.30
C ASP A 100 1.53 8.75 -2.97
N ILE A 101 2.22 9.37 -3.94
CA ILE A 101 1.80 10.62 -4.60
C ILE A 101 0.71 10.39 -5.66
N PRO A 102 0.85 9.39 -6.57
CA PRO A 102 -0.22 9.00 -7.48
C PRO A 102 -1.59 8.87 -6.81
N TYR A 103 -1.65 8.17 -5.68
CA TYR A 103 -2.88 7.98 -4.92
C TYR A 103 -3.48 9.31 -4.42
N ILE A 104 -2.67 10.16 -3.77
CA ILE A 104 -3.12 11.47 -3.26
C ILE A 104 -3.64 12.35 -4.40
N ARG A 105 -2.96 12.34 -5.56
CA ARG A 105 -3.35 13.16 -6.71
C ARG A 105 -4.67 12.73 -7.33
N ARG A 106 -4.88 11.42 -7.49
CA ARG A 106 -6.11 10.84 -8.06
C ARG A 106 -7.31 11.12 -7.15
N ASN A 107 -7.15 10.87 -5.85
CA ASN A 107 -8.22 10.98 -4.87
C ASN A 107 -8.24 12.36 -4.17
N LEU A 108 -7.60 13.38 -4.74
CA LEU A 108 -7.41 14.68 -4.10
C LEU A 108 -8.74 15.32 -3.67
N ARG A 109 -9.81 15.19 -4.46
CA ARG A 109 -11.13 15.74 -4.10
C ARG A 109 -11.72 15.07 -2.85
N ALA A 110 -11.65 13.75 -2.77
CA ALA A 110 -12.15 12.99 -1.63
C ALA A 110 -11.30 13.26 -0.38
N VAL A 111 -9.98 13.16 -0.50
CA VAL A 111 -9.04 13.36 0.60
C VAL A 111 -9.09 14.81 1.11
N SER A 112 -9.19 15.81 0.22
CA SER A 112 -9.31 17.22 0.61
C SER A 112 -10.64 17.54 1.28
N ALA A 113 -11.77 17.02 0.77
CA ALA A 113 -13.08 17.19 1.42
C ALA A 113 -13.08 16.63 2.85
N LEU A 114 -12.51 15.43 3.04
CA LEU A 114 -12.32 14.83 4.36
C LEU A 114 -11.44 15.70 5.27
N THR A 115 -10.29 16.13 4.77
CA THR A 115 -9.29 16.90 5.51
C THR A 115 -9.86 18.25 5.95
N TYR A 116 -10.38 19.04 5.01
CA TYR A 116 -10.88 20.38 5.29
C TYR A 116 -12.19 20.36 6.08
N GLY A 117 -13.02 19.31 5.91
CA GLY A 117 -14.17 19.06 6.80
C GLY A 117 -13.72 18.90 8.25
N GLY A 118 -12.75 18.00 8.52
CA GLY A 118 -12.22 17.80 9.87
C GLY A 118 -11.54 19.04 10.47
N VAL A 119 -10.78 19.79 9.68
CA VAL A 119 -10.10 21.03 10.13
C VAL A 119 -11.10 22.14 10.43
N ALA A 120 -12.11 22.36 9.57
CA ALA A 120 -13.11 23.39 9.78
C ALA A 120 -13.91 23.19 11.08
N PHE A 121 -14.38 21.96 11.32
CA PHE A 121 -15.05 21.62 12.58
C PHE A 121 -14.10 21.70 13.79
N GLY A 122 -12.84 21.31 13.63
CA GLY A 122 -11.80 21.48 14.65
C GLY A 122 -11.58 22.95 15.03
N PHE A 123 -11.58 23.86 14.05
CA PHE A 123 -11.47 25.31 14.26
C PHE A 123 -12.68 25.91 14.96
N ILE A 124 -13.90 25.50 14.58
CA ILE A 124 -15.14 25.93 15.26
C ILE A 124 -15.11 25.47 16.72
N SER A 125 -14.76 24.21 16.96
CA SER A 125 -14.60 23.67 18.32
C SER A 125 -13.46 24.35 19.07
N GLY A 126 -12.40 24.75 18.37
CA GLY A 126 -11.26 25.49 18.88
C GLY A 126 -11.63 26.87 19.41
N LEU A 127 -12.48 27.59 18.69
CA LEU A 127 -12.99 28.88 19.12
C LEU A 127 -13.79 28.76 20.43
N GLY A 128 -14.67 27.75 20.51
CA GLY A 128 -15.41 27.43 21.73
C GLY A 128 -14.49 27.02 22.90
N GLY A 129 -13.52 26.16 22.62
CA GLY A 129 -12.53 25.70 23.61
C GLY A 129 -11.65 26.85 24.13
N SER A 130 -11.25 27.78 23.27
CA SER A 130 -10.47 28.96 23.66
C SER A 130 -11.25 29.88 24.60
N PHE A 131 -12.52 30.14 24.31
CA PHE A 131 -13.37 30.98 25.16
C PHE A 131 -13.62 30.31 26.53
N PHE A 132 -13.80 29.00 26.55
CA PHE A 132 -13.94 28.23 27.78
C PHE A 132 -12.65 28.27 28.61
N LEU A 133 -11.51 28.04 27.98
CA LEU A 133 -10.20 27.98 28.65
C LEU A 133 -9.79 29.34 29.22
N SER A 134 -10.02 30.43 28.48
CA SER A 134 -9.74 31.80 28.96
C SER A 134 -10.59 32.16 30.18
N ARG A 135 -11.85 31.69 30.23
CA ARG A 135 -12.74 31.94 31.37
C ARG A 135 -12.33 31.16 32.62
N GLN A 136 -11.86 29.92 32.45
CA GLN A 136 -11.49 29.04 33.56
C GLN A 136 -10.11 29.33 34.15
N LEU A 137 -9.18 29.83 33.34
CA LEU A 137 -7.82 30.14 33.79
C LEU A 137 -7.62 31.61 34.21
N GLU A 138 -8.68 32.43 34.16
CA GLU A 138 -8.65 33.87 34.46
C GLU A 138 -7.57 34.66 33.70
N GLU A 139 -7.14 34.16 32.53
CA GLU A 139 -6.18 34.87 31.68
C GLU A 139 -6.90 36.01 30.94
N ARG A 140 -6.66 37.25 31.38
CA ARG A 140 -7.30 38.47 30.84
C ARG A 140 -6.82 38.91 29.45
N ASP A 141 -5.72 38.35 28.95
CA ASP A 141 -5.15 38.73 27.66
C ASP A 141 -5.72 37.86 26.53
N PHE A 142 -6.88 38.24 26.01
CA PHE A 142 -7.53 37.62 24.84
C PHE A 142 -6.76 37.97 23.55
N LYS A 143 -5.50 37.54 23.46
CA LYS A 143 -4.67 37.75 22.27
C LYS A 143 -5.15 36.81 21.17
N PHE A 144 -5.35 37.34 19.96
CA PHE A 144 -5.72 36.55 18.79
C PHE A 144 -4.85 35.30 18.61
N THR A 145 -3.55 35.42 18.91
CA THR A 145 -2.60 34.31 18.86
C THR A 145 -2.99 33.15 19.77
N PHE A 146 -3.53 33.39 20.97
CA PHE A 146 -3.95 32.33 21.90
C PHE A 146 -5.09 31.50 21.30
N VAL A 147 -6.09 32.19 20.72
CA VAL A 147 -7.24 31.56 20.07
C VAL A 147 -6.77 30.68 18.91
N PHE A 148 -5.90 31.21 18.03
CA PHE A 148 -5.38 30.45 16.90
C PHE A 148 -4.55 29.23 17.31
N ILE A 149 -3.76 29.33 18.39
CA ILE A 149 -2.99 28.18 18.89
C ILE A 149 -3.92 27.09 19.44
N ILE A 150 -4.98 27.44 20.18
CA ILE A 150 -5.97 26.45 20.63
C ILE A 150 -6.73 25.84 19.45
N MET A 151 -7.09 26.63 18.44
CA MET A 151 -7.69 26.12 17.19
C MET A 151 -6.77 25.12 16.49
N LEU A 152 -5.47 25.42 16.42
CA LEU A 152 -4.46 24.50 15.86
C LEU A 152 -4.35 23.21 16.68
N ILE A 153 -4.27 23.28 18.01
CA ILE A 153 -4.15 22.09 18.88
C ILE A 153 -5.38 21.18 18.79
N LEU A 154 -6.58 21.73 18.56
CA LEU A 154 -7.80 20.93 18.39
C LEU A 154 -7.97 20.40 16.96
N ALA A 155 -7.51 21.13 15.94
CA ALA A 155 -7.58 20.70 14.55
C ALA A 155 -6.41 19.81 14.10
N TYR A 156 -5.28 19.80 14.80
CA TYR A 156 -4.12 19.02 14.42
C TYR A 156 -4.36 17.51 14.60
N THR A 157 -3.76 16.73 13.70
CA THR A 157 -3.73 15.26 13.72
C THR A 157 -2.30 14.85 13.42
N ALA A 158 -1.74 13.94 14.22
CA ALA A 158 -0.38 13.47 14.02
C ALA A 158 -0.34 12.36 12.97
N SER A 159 0.08 12.68 11.74
CA SER A 159 0.32 11.66 10.72
C SER A 159 1.26 10.53 11.17
N PRO A 160 2.30 10.77 12.01
CA PRO A 160 3.15 9.70 12.54
C PRO A 160 2.40 8.60 13.28
N VAL A 161 1.46 8.99 14.12
CA VAL A 161 0.69 8.06 14.96
C VAL A 161 -0.30 7.32 14.08
N VAL A 162 -0.92 8.01 13.13
CA VAL A 162 -1.88 7.44 12.17
C VAL A 162 -1.20 6.40 11.29
N ILE A 163 -0.07 6.74 10.65
CA ILE A 163 0.68 5.83 9.77
C ILE A 163 1.13 4.60 10.54
N ARG A 164 1.73 4.80 11.72
CA ARG A 164 2.22 3.69 12.53
C ARG A 164 1.08 2.79 13.02
N LEU A 165 -0.04 3.38 13.44
CA LEU A 165 -1.21 2.63 13.86
C LEU A 165 -1.83 1.84 12.68
N ALA A 166 -1.90 2.45 11.50
CA ALA A 166 -2.40 1.81 10.28
C ALA A 166 -1.52 0.64 9.84
N ALA A 167 -0.20 0.81 9.89
CA ALA A 167 0.78 -0.22 9.57
C ALA A 167 0.74 -1.39 10.57
N GLU A 168 0.67 -1.11 11.89
CA GLU A 168 0.62 -2.17 12.91
C GLU A 168 -0.69 -2.96 12.89
N LEU A 169 -1.79 -2.33 12.51
CA LEU A 169 -3.09 -2.96 12.33
C LEU A 169 -3.27 -3.54 10.90
N LYS A 170 -2.23 -3.54 10.07
CA LYS A 170 -2.21 -4.13 8.72
C LYS A 170 -3.35 -3.66 7.79
N PHE A 171 -3.73 -2.38 7.87
CA PHE A 171 -4.76 -1.81 6.98
C PHE A 171 -4.30 -0.56 6.22
N ASP A 172 -3.00 -0.25 6.27
CA ASP A 172 -2.36 0.82 5.52
C ASP A 172 -2.57 0.72 4.00
N THR A 173 -2.69 -0.49 3.46
CA THR A 173 -2.96 -0.77 2.04
C THR A 173 -4.43 -0.60 1.64
N SER A 174 -5.36 -0.61 2.59
CA SER A 174 -6.80 -0.47 2.34
C SER A 174 -7.15 0.95 1.89
N ASP A 175 -8.18 1.13 1.04
CA ASP A 175 -8.60 2.46 0.57
C ASP A 175 -8.85 3.45 1.72
N ILE A 176 -9.53 3.00 2.77
CA ILE A 176 -9.81 3.79 3.98
C ILE A 176 -8.51 4.13 4.71
N GLY A 177 -7.56 3.19 4.79
CA GLY A 177 -6.25 3.41 5.42
C GLY A 177 -5.40 4.40 4.64
N ARG A 178 -5.31 4.25 3.31
CA ARG A 178 -4.64 5.19 2.42
C ARG A 178 -5.27 6.58 2.48
N MET A 179 -6.61 6.68 2.51
CA MET A 179 -7.32 7.95 2.69
C MET A 179 -7.01 8.59 4.05
N ALA A 180 -6.95 7.81 5.12
CA ALA A 180 -6.62 8.31 6.45
C ALA A 180 -5.17 8.80 6.55
N ILE A 181 -4.22 8.04 6.00
CA ILE A 181 -2.81 8.42 5.94
C ILE A 181 -2.65 9.72 5.14
N ALA A 182 -3.19 9.76 3.92
CA ALA A 182 -3.16 10.94 3.06
C ALA A 182 -3.83 12.16 3.73
N GLY A 183 -5.00 11.95 4.35
CA GLY A 183 -5.72 13.00 5.06
C GLY A 183 -4.95 13.53 6.27
N SER A 184 -4.37 12.65 7.08
CA SER A 184 -3.56 13.04 8.23
C SER A 184 -2.32 13.85 7.83
N LEU A 185 -1.67 13.50 6.71
CA LEU A 185 -0.56 14.23 6.14
C LEU A 185 -0.98 15.62 5.67
N LEU A 186 -2.09 15.73 4.94
CA LEU A 186 -2.61 17.03 4.51
C LEU A 186 -3.01 17.92 5.70
N ILE A 187 -3.60 17.34 6.75
CA ILE A 187 -3.93 18.07 7.99
C ILE A 187 -2.65 18.59 8.65
N GLU A 188 -1.65 17.74 8.83
CA GLU A 188 -0.38 18.10 9.47
C GLU A 188 0.34 19.21 8.70
N MET A 189 0.48 19.08 7.38
CA MET A 189 1.13 20.09 6.55
C MET A 189 0.36 21.42 6.56
N SER A 190 -0.97 21.36 6.51
CA SER A 190 -1.82 22.57 6.59
C SER A 190 -1.67 23.26 7.95
N CYS A 191 -1.67 22.51 9.06
CA CYS A 191 -1.52 23.06 10.41
C CYS A 191 -0.13 23.66 10.64
N LEU A 192 0.94 22.99 10.18
CA LEU A 192 2.31 23.50 10.27
C LEU A 192 2.51 24.78 9.45
N LEU A 193 1.88 24.87 8.27
CA LEU A 193 1.89 26.07 7.44
C LEU A 193 1.20 27.24 8.16
N ILE A 194 0.00 27.01 8.71
CA ILE A 194 -0.74 28.03 9.47
C ILE A 194 0.07 28.47 10.69
N PHE A 195 0.70 27.54 11.42
CA PHE A 195 1.56 27.87 12.56
C PHE A 195 2.75 28.74 12.16
N ASN A 196 3.49 28.36 11.12
CA ASN A 196 4.61 29.14 10.59
C ASN A 196 4.17 30.54 10.14
N PHE A 197 2.97 30.67 9.56
CA PHE A 197 2.40 31.94 9.18
C PHE A 197 2.11 32.83 10.41
N ILE A 198 1.56 32.27 11.49
CA ILE A 198 1.29 33.00 12.75
C ILE A 198 2.60 33.53 13.37
N VAL A 199 3.64 32.70 13.44
CA VAL A 199 4.96 33.08 13.97
C VAL A 199 5.59 34.20 13.13
N ALA A 200 5.52 34.06 11.81
CA ALA A 200 6.04 35.06 10.89
C ALA A 200 5.29 36.40 11.00
N PHE A 201 3.96 36.35 11.11
CA PHE A 201 3.10 37.53 11.22
C PHE A 201 3.44 38.34 12.48
N ASN A 202 3.62 37.67 13.62
CA ASN A 202 3.97 38.34 14.86
C ASN A 202 5.39 38.95 14.84
N SER A 203 6.30 38.36 14.06
CA SER A 203 7.68 38.86 13.95
C SER A 203 7.83 40.07 13.01
N GLY A 204 6.76 40.48 12.30
CA GLY A 204 6.73 41.67 11.43
C GLY A 204 7.59 41.57 10.15
N LYS A 205 8.17 40.40 9.86
CA LYS A 205 9.13 40.19 8.74
C LYS A 205 8.66 39.13 7.73
N VAL A 206 7.35 38.93 7.62
CA VAL A 206 6.68 37.85 6.85
C VAL A 206 7.20 37.76 5.41
N LEU A 207 7.19 38.87 4.67
CA LEU A 207 7.44 38.85 3.23
C LEU A 207 8.91 38.55 2.87
N LYS A 208 9.87 39.07 3.65
CA LYS A 208 11.30 38.93 3.33
C LYS A 208 11.85 37.55 3.72
N TYR A 209 11.53 37.06 4.92
CA TYR A 209 12.04 35.76 5.37
C TYR A 209 11.20 34.60 4.83
N GLY A 210 9.89 34.78 4.65
CA GLY A 210 9.02 33.75 4.07
C GLY A 210 9.37 33.44 2.61
N SER A 211 9.59 34.47 1.78
CA SER A 211 10.02 34.27 0.38
C SER A 211 11.39 33.61 0.28
N TYR A 212 12.35 34.00 1.14
CA TYR A 212 13.66 33.36 1.21
C TYR A 212 13.56 31.88 1.60
N CYS A 213 12.74 31.54 2.60
CA CYS A 213 12.54 30.15 3.03
C CYS A 213 11.89 29.30 1.92
N LEU A 214 10.86 29.83 1.24
CA LEU A 214 10.25 29.13 0.11
C LEU A 214 11.26 28.89 -1.02
N PHE A 215 12.03 29.92 -1.40
CA PHE A 215 13.07 29.79 -2.41
C PHE A 215 14.14 28.76 -2.03
N LEU A 216 14.58 28.75 -0.76
CA LEU A 216 15.54 27.78 -0.26
C LEU A 216 14.97 26.35 -0.31
N SER A 217 13.74 26.12 0.17
CA SER A 217 13.11 24.79 0.10
C SER A 217 13.04 24.26 -1.33
N PHE A 218 12.63 25.12 -2.28
CA PHE A 218 12.51 24.75 -3.68
C PHE A 218 13.88 24.45 -4.31
N SER A 219 14.89 25.26 -3.99
CA SER A 219 16.27 25.05 -4.45
C SER A 219 16.82 23.73 -3.93
N VAL A 220 16.64 23.43 -2.64
CA VAL A 220 17.09 22.18 -2.00
C VAL A 220 16.39 20.96 -2.60
N VAL A 221 15.09 21.06 -2.88
CA VAL A 221 14.33 20.01 -3.59
C VAL A 221 14.93 19.72 -4.97
N ILE A 222 15.21 20.76 -5.76
CA ILE A 222 15.80 20.60 -7.10
C ILE A 222 17.17 19.95 -7.02
N ILE A 223 18.01 20.41 -6.09
CA ILE A 223 19.36 19.86 -5.88
C ILE A 223 19.27 18.38 -5.50
N ASN A 224 18.41 18.01 -4.54
CA ASN A 224 18.22 16.61 -4.14
C ASN A 224 17.75 15.73 -5.29
N LYS A 225 16.80 16.22 -6.10
CA LYS A 225 16.31 15.51 -7.29
C LYS A 225 17.41 15.30 -8.33
N TYR A 226 18.19 16.34 -8.63
CA TYR A 226 19.30 16.23 -9.56
C TYR A 226 20.36 15.24 -9.07
N LEU A 227 20.70 15.32 -7.79
CA LEU A 227 21.72 14.50 -7.16
C LEU A 227 21.33 13.02 -7.12
N ALA A 228 20.08 12.71 -6.77
CA ALA A 228 19.56 11.35 -6.78
C ALA A 228 19.58 10.73 -8.18
N ASN A 229 19.19 11.49 -9.21
CA ASN A 229 19.28 11.04 -10.59
C ASN A 229 20.72 10.84 -11.06
N TRP A 230 21.65 11.69 -10.61
CA TRP A 230 23.06 11.57 -10.93
C TRP A 230 23.71 10.34 -10.28
N PHE A 231 23.45 10.08 -8.99
CA PHE A 231 23.93 8.89 -8.30
C PHE A 231 23.36 7.60 -8.91
N ASN A 232 22.07 7.61 -9.28
CA ASN A 232 21.45 6.47 -9.98
C ASN A 232 22.16 6.13 -11.30
N LYS A 233 22.65 7.13 -12.05
CA LYS A 233 23.39 6.91 -13.32
C LYS A 233 24.84 6.49 -13.11
N ARG A 234 25.50 6.97 -12.05
CA ARG A 234 26.94 6.73 -11.81
C ARG A 234 27.23 5.31 -11.30
N ASN A 235 26.31 4.69 -10.58
CA ASN A 235 26.50 3.38 -9.94
C ASN A 235 25.64 2.28 -10.63
N GLN A 236 25.93 1.99 -11.90
CA GLN A 236 25.20 0.95 -12.66
C GLN A 236 25.38 -0.46 -12.09
N ASN A 237 26.56 -0.82 -11.56
CA ASN A 237 26.86 -2.20 -11.16
C ASN A 237 26.62 -2.53 -9.67
N GLN A 238 26.17 -1.57 -8.85
CA GLN A 238 25.92 -1.81 -7.42
C GLN A 238 24.43 -1.72 -7.10
N LYS A 239 23.96 -2.56 -6.17
CA LYS A 239 22.55 -2.63 -5.74
C LYS A 239 22.16 -1.49 -4.79
N TYR A 240 23.11 -1.04 -3.96
CA TYR A 240 22.94 0.03 -2.98
C TYR A 240 23.97 1.14 -3.19
N LEU A 241 23.62 2.37 -2.79
CA LEU A 241 24.57 3.49 -2.80
C LEU A 241 25.69 3.28 -1.78
N LYS A 242 26.87 3.83 -2.11
CA LYS A 242 27.99 3.86 -1.18
C LYS A 242 27.65 4.73 0.03
N ASN A 243 28.13 4.36 1.21
CA ASN A 243 27.96 5.13 2.46
C ASN A 243 28.26 6.65 2.33
N PRO A 244 29.31 7.13 1.62
CA PRO A 244 29.55 8.57 1.46
C PRO A 244 28.43 9.31 0.70
N GLU A 245 27.75 8.68 -0.25
CA GLU A 245 26.69 9.31 -1.04
C GLU A 245 25.44 9.50 -0.19
N VAL A 246 25.09 8.48 0.61
CA VAL A 246 24.00 8.55 1.59
C VAL A 246 24.28 9.62 2.64
N PHE A 247 25.52 9.71 3.14
CA PHE A 247 25.94 10.74 4.08
C PHE A 247 25.76 12.16 3.52
N PHE A 248 26.10 12.36 2.24
CA PHE A 248 25.94 13.66 1.59
C PHE A 248 24.46 14.10 1.52
N ILE A 249 23.55 13.19 1.17
CA ILE A 249 22.10 13.47 1.15
C ILE A 249 21.60 13.88 2.54
N PHE A 250 22.00 13.13 3.59
CA PHE A 250 21.61 13.48 4.96
C PHE A 250 22.21 14.80 5.45
N SER A 251 23.46 15.08 5.11
CA SER A 251 24.11 16.34 5.46
C SER A 251 23.37 17.53 4.85
N LEU A 252 22.91 17.40 3.60
CA LEU A 252 22.14 18.44 2.92
C LEU A 252 20.74 18.61 3.53
N LEU A 253 20.06 17.50 3.88
CA LEU A 253 18.79 17.52 4.60
C LEU A 253 18.90 18.26 5.95
N VAL A 254 19.85 17.85 6.80
CA VAL A 254 20.06 18.45 8.12
C VAL A 254 20.51 19.91 8.00
N GLY A 255 21.42 20.22 7.08
CA GLY A 255 21.87 21.59 6.82
C GLY A 255 20.73 22.53 6.42
N SER A 256 19.84 22.08 5.53
CA SER A 256 18.65 22.86 5.17
C SER A 256 17.72 23.06 6.37
N SER A 257 17.51 22.02 7.17
CA SER A 257 16.62 22.08 8.34
C SER A 257 17.13 23.05 9.42
N MET A 258 18.44 23.04 9.68
CA MET A 258 19.07 23.97 10.62
C MET A 258 18.94 25.43 10.17
N PHE A 259 19.00 25.67 8.86
CA PHE A 259 18.77 27.01 8.32
C PHE A 259 17.33 27.49 8.58
N PHE A 260 16.33 26.61 8.43
CA PHE A 260 14.93 26.94 8.71
C PHE A 260 14.70 27.31 10.19
N GLU A 261 15.27 26.54 11.11
CA GLU A 261 15.17 26.82 12.55
C GLU A 261 15.89 28.12 12.91
N TRP A 262 17.06 28.41 12.29
CA TRP A 262 17.73 29.70 12.44
C TRP A 262 16.86 30.88 11.98
N ALA A 263 16.06 30.68 10.93
CA ALA A 263 15.09 31.65 10.44
C ALA A 263 13.80 31.73 11.29
N ASN A 264 13.71 31.03 12.43
CA ASN A 264 12.52 30.90 13.29
C ASN A 264 11.29 30.27 12.61
N TYR A 265 11.50 29.44 11.59
CA TYR A 265 10.45 28.62 10.97
C TYR A 265 10.61 27.16 11.38
N ASN A 266 9.48 26.47 11.57
CA ASN A 266 9.50 25.04 11.84
C ASN A 266 9.99 24.26 10.61
N SER A 267 11.10 23.54 10.76
CA SER A 267 11.78 22.81 9.68
C SER A 267 11.02 21.59 9.13
N LEU A 268 9.97 21.10 9.81
CA LEU A 268 9.28 19.86 9.43
C LEU A 268 8.67 19.89 8.04
N MET A 269 8.01 21.00 7.69
CA MET A 269 7.38 21.16 6.38
C MET A 269 8.41 21.03 5.26
N ASN A 270 9.60 21.61 5.45
CA ASN A 270 10.69 21.52 4.49
C ASN A 270 11.22 20.07 4.36
N CYS A 271 11.43 19.38 5.47
CA CYS A 271 11.88 17.98 5.48
C CYS A 271 10.91 17.06 4.74
N PHE A 272 9.62 17.24 5.00
CA PHE A 272 8.57 16.48 4.34
C PHE A 272 8.52 16.79 2.84
N LEU A 273 8.60 18.07 2.43
CA LEU A 273 8.60 18.45 1.02
C LEU A 273 9.81 17.89 0.25
N ILE A 274 10.98 17.87 0.89
CA ILE A 274 12.20 17.25 0.34
C ILE A 274 12.02 15.75 0.15
N GLY A 275 11.42 15.05 1.13
CA GLY A 275 11.11 13.62 1.02
C GLY A 275 10.07 13.32 -0.06
N LEU A 276 9.00 14.13 -0.12
CA LEU A 276 7.90 13.98 -1.06
C LEU A 276 8.35 14.16 -2.51
N LEU A 277 9.17 15.18 -2.78
CA LEU A 277 9.64 15.48 -4.14
C LEU A 277 10.89 14.69 -4.53
N PHE A 278 11.37 13.82 -3.64
CA PHE A 278 12.47 12.91 -3.91
C PHE A 278 12.08 11.91 -5.01
N PRO A 279 12.92 11.67 -6.03
CA PRO A 279 12.60 10.70 -7.07
C PRO A 279 12.53 9.31 -6.45
N LYS A 280 11.33 8.73 -6.47
CA LYS A 280 11.08 7.39 -5.93
C LYS A 280 11.61 6.27 -6.83
N GLU A 281 11.95 6.62 -8.06
CA GLU A 281 12.48 5.71 -9.06
C GLU A 281 14.00 5.51 -8.83
N GLY A 282 14.41 4.24 -8.86
CA GLY A 282 15.81 3.85 -8.83
C GLY A 282 16.42 3.56 -7.44
N LYS A 283 17.72 3.33 -7.46
CA LYS A 283 18.50 2.71 -6.37
C LYS A 283 18.64 3.61 -5.14
N THR A 284 18.69 4.92 -5.34
CA THR A 284 18.86 5.92 -4.26
C THR A 284 17.71 5.87 -3.26
N ALA A 285 16.46 5.96 -3.73
CA ALA A 285 15.29 5.93 -2.86
C ALA A 285 15.19 4.59 -2.11
N ARG A 286 15.38 3.45 -2.80
CA ARG A 286 15.34 2.12 -2.18
C ARG A 286 16.40 1.95 -1.08
N THR A 287 17.64 2.40 -1.32
CA THR A 287 18.72 2.36 -0.32
C THR A 287 18.36 3.20 0.91
N LEU A 288 17.79 4.37 0.68
CA LEU A 288 17.47 5.34 1.73
C LEU A 288 16.29 4.88 2.60
N VAL A 289 15.21 4.39 1.98
CA VAL A 289 14.08 3.75 2.69
C VAL A 289 14.61 2.58 3.52
N HIS A 290 15.34 1.64 2.93
CA HIS A 290 15.81 0.45 3.65
C HIS A 290 16.65 0.79 4.90
N LYS A 291 17.61 1.71 4.78
CA LYS A 291 18.46 2.14 5.91
C LYS A 291 17.68 2.95 6.96
N LEU A 292 16.73 3.79 6.54
CA LEU A 292 15.97 4.64 7.45
C LEU A 292 14.84 3.89 8.15
N THR A 293 14.08 3.05 7.45
CA THR A 293 12.90 2.36 7.98
C THR A 293 13.26 1.57 9.23
N TYR A 294 14.34 0.78 9.22
CA TYR A 294 14.74 0.01 10.41
C TYR A 294 15.14 0.91 11.60
N SER A 295 15.95 1.93 11.34
CA SER A 295 16.43 2.87 12.37
C SER A 295 15.28 3.69 12.97
N VAL A 296 14.41 4.22 12.13
CA VAL A 296 13.26 5.02 12.55
C VAL A 296 12.30 4.17 13.39
N HIS A 297 11.93 2.99 12.92
CA HIS A 297 10.88 2.21 13.56
C HIS A 297 11.29 1.63 14.90
N ASN A 298 12.54 1.17 15.03
CA ASN A 298 13.01 0.51 16.25
C ASN A 298 13.64 1.47 17.27
N PHE A 299 14.16 2.62 16.83
CA PHE A 299 14.85 3.56 17.72
C PHE A 299 14.11 4.89 17.85
N ILE A 300 13.86 5.59 16.74
CA ILE A 300 13.32 6.96 16.78
C ILE A 300 11.87 6.99 17.27
N LEU A 301 10.99 6.11 16.78
CA LEU A 301 9.57 6.09 17.15
C LEU A 301 9.33 5.82 18.66
N PRO A 302 9.95 4.80 19.29
CA PRO A 302 9.83 4.59 20.73
C PRO A 302 10.26 5.80 21.56
N ILE A 303 11.33 6.49 21.16
CA ILE A 303 11.82 7.68 21.86
C ILE A 303 10.86 8.85 21.66
N TYR A 304 10.37 9.03 20.43
CA TYR A 304 9.43 10.08 20.07
C TYR A 304 8.10 9.96 20.84
N PHE A 305 7.51 8.77 20.88
CA PHE A 305 6.26 8.51 21.60
C PHE A 305 6.45 8.44 23.12
N GLY A 306 7.56 7.87 23.59
CA GLY A 306 7.90 7.85 25.01
C GLY A 306 8.09 9.24 25.60
N TYR A 307 8.67 10.18 24.84
CA TYR A 307 8.86 11.55 25.34
C TYR A 307 7.56 12.29 25.64
N ILE A 308 6.55 12.09 24.79
CA ILE A 308 5.25 12.72 24.93
C ILE A 308 4.66 12.34 26.30
N GLY A 309 4.73 11.05 26.66
CA GLY A 309 4.33 10.57 27.98
C GLY A 309 5.24 11.10 29.10
N PHE A 310 6.54 11.15 28.86
CA PHE A 310 7.53 11.58 29.86
C PHE A 310 7.32 13.01 30.35
N ARG A 311 6.89 13.94 29.49
CA ARG A 311 6.61 15.34 29.90
C ARG A 311 5.32 15.53 30.71
N VAL A 312 4.48 14.50 30.83
CA VAL A 312 3.19 14.60 31.54
C VAL A 312 3.41 14.64 33.04
N ASN A 313 2.90 15.70 33.68
CA ASN A 313 2.85 15.87 35.13
C ASN A 313 1.42 15.70 35.66
N ALA A 314 1.06 14.51 36.15
CA ALA A 314 -0.27 14.21 36.67
C ALA A 314 -0.60 14.94 37.99
N SER A 315 0.39 15.51 38.68
CA SER A 315 0.18 16.31 39.91
C SER A 315 -0.78 17.49 39.70
N PHE A 316 -0.87 18.02 38.48
CA PHE A 316 -1.79 19.10 38.12
C PHE A 316 -3.26 18.65 37.99
N LEU A 317 -3.54 17.34 37.99
CA LEU A 317 -4.90 16.78 37.95
C LEU A 317 -5.57 16.64 39.32
N ASN A 318 -4.90 17.04 40.42
CA ASN A 318 -5.44 16.83 41.76
C ASN A 318 -6.74 17.64 42.05
N SER A 319 -6.99 18.70 41.29
CA SER A 319 -8.21 19.52 41.43
C SER A 319 -9.31 19.06 40.48
N TRP A 320 -10.53 18.90 41.00
CA TRP A 320 -11.72 18.57 40.20
C TRP A 320 -11.95 19.52 39.01
N ASN A 321 -11.68 20.82 39.17
CA ASN A 321 -11.82 21.78 38.06
C ASN A 321 -10.84 21.47 36.91
N ASN A 322 -9.62 21.06 37.23
CA ASN A 322 -8.59 20.76 36.23
C ASN A 322 -8.94 19.49 35.45
N VAL A 323 -9.46 18.47 36.14
CA VAL A 323 -9.98 17.25 35.50
C VAL A 323 -11.13 17.60 34.55
N LEU A 324 -12.06 18.46 34.97
CA LEU A 324 -13.19 18.90 34.15
C LEU A 324 -12.72 19.63 32.89
N ILE A 325 -11.72 20.51 32.99
CA ILE A 325 -11.11 21.17 31.82
C ILE A 325 -10.55 20.15 30.84
N VAL A 326 -9.79 19.16 31.32
CA VAL A 326 -9.21 18.11 30.47
C VAL A 326 -10.29 17.29 29.78
N VAL A 327 -11.32 16.85 30.51
CA VAL A 327 -12.43 16.06 29.95
C VAL A 327 -13.18 16.85 28.87
N ILE A 328 -13.46 18.13 29.11
CA ILE A 328 -14.12 18.99 28.12
C ILE A 328 -13.24 19.14 26.88
N MET A 329 -11.94 19.42 27.03
CA MET A 329 -11.02 19.56 25.90
C MET A 329 -10.90 18.28 25.06
N VAL A 330 -10.85 17.11 25.71
CA VAL A 330 -10.85 15.81 25.03
C VAL A 330 -12.17 15.60 24.29
N SER A 331 -13.31 15.87 24.93
CA SER A 331 -14.62 15.70 24.31
C SER A 331 -14.80 16.61 23.08
N LEU A 332 -14.36 17.86 23.16
CA LEU A 332 -14.37 18.81 22.05
C LEU A 332 -13.49 18.30 20.89
N SER A 333 -12.31 17.76 21.18
CA SER A 333 -11.44 17.15 20.18
C SER A 333 -12.11 15.98 19.46
N VAL A 334 -12.68 15.03 20.21
CA VAL A 334 -13.33 13.84 19.66
C VAL A 334 -14.56 14.21 18.83
N VAL A 335 -15.45 15.05 19.40
CA VAL A 335 -16.70 15.46 18.73
C VAL A 335 -16.42 16.24 17.45
N SER A 336 -15.45 17.15 17.47
CA SER A 336 -15.12 17.95 16.28
C SER A 336 -14.64 17.09 15.10
N LYS A 337 -13.75 16.12 15.37
CA LYS A 337 -13.21 15.20 14.36
C LYS A 337 -14.25 14.23 13.83
N ILE A 338 -15.04 13.60 14.71
CA ILE A 338 -16.08 12.66 14.28
C ILE A 338 -17.15 13.39 13.47
N THR A 339 -17.60 14.57 13.90
CA THR A 339 -18.63 15.33 13.18
C THR A 339 -18.10 15.80 11.82
N GLY A 340 -16.88 16.31 11.75
CA GLY A 340 -16.29 16.77 10.48
C GLY A 340 -16.04 15.65 9.48
N THR A 341 -15.61 14.48 9.94
CA THR A 341 -15.43 13.30 9.08
C THR A 341 -16.75 12.69 8.64
N LEU A 342 -17.76 12.60 9.52
CA LEU A 342 -19.10 12.15 9.15
C LEU A 342 -19.73 13.04 8.09
N ALA A 343 -19.64 14.37 8.25
CA ALA A 343 -20.15 15.32 7.27
C ALA A 343 -19.47 15.16 5.90
N ALA A 344 -18.15 14.99 5.88
CA ALA A 344 -17.40 14.76 4.65
C ALA A 344 -17.72 13.40 4.00
N CYS A 345 -17.87 12.33 4.79
CA CYS A 345 -18.21 11.00 4.29
C CYS A 345 -19.64 10.93 3.74
N GLN A 346 -20.60 11.67 4.32
CA GLN A 346 -21.94 11.82 3.75
C GLN A 346 -21.91 12.48 2.38
N TYR A 347 -21.08 13.53 2.22
CA TYR A 347 -20.86 14.18 0.92
C TYR A 347 -20.22 13.24 -0.11
N LEU A 348 -19.33 12.34 0.34
CA LEU A 348 -18.61 11.37 -0.50
C LEU A 348 -19.33 10.02 -0.67
N GLN A 349 -20.53 9.85 -0.09
CA GLN A 349 -21.31 8.61 -0.11
C GLN A 349 -20.59 7.37 0.47
N ILE A 350 -19.69 7.57 1.42
CA ILE A 350 -18.97 6.49 2.14
C ILE A 350 -19.86 5.98 3.29
N PRO A 351 -19.94 4.66 3.54
CA PRO A 351 -20.77 4.12 4.62
C PRO A 351 -20.35 4.65 6.00
N LEU A 352 -21.34 4.92 6.86
CA LEU A 352 -21.13 5.57 8.17
C LEU A 352 -20.16 4.81 9.09
N LYS A 353 -20.07 3.48 8.97
CA LYS A 353 -19.14 2.66 9.77
C LYS A 353 -17.67 3.01 9.48
N GLU A 354 -17.34 3.15 8.19
CA GLU A 354 -16.01 3.56 7.74
C GLU A 354 -15.71 5.00 8.16
N ALA A 355 -16.73 5.87 8.12
CA ALA A 355 -16.63 7.25 8.57
C ALA A 355 -16.28 7.36 10.06
N PHE A 356 -16.89 6.54 10.93
CA PHE A 356 -16.54 6.50 12.35
C PHE A 356 -15.09 6.05 12.59
N LEU A 357 -14.66 4.99 11.91
CA LEU A 357 -13.27 4.51 11.99
C LEU A 357 -12.29 5.62 11.59
N LEU A 358 -12.56 6.30 10.48
CA LEU A 358 -11.77 7.40 9.95
C LEU A 358 -11.75 8.60 10.90
N GLY A 359 -12.88 8.93 11.53
CA GLY A 359 -12.99 9.98 12.54
C GLY A 359 -12.12 9.75 13.76
N PHE A 360 -12.11 8.54 14.31
CA PHE A 360 -11.23 8.19 15.45
C PHE A 360 -9.75 8.14 15.05
N LEU A 361 -9.46 7.63 13.85
CA LEU A 361 -8.10 7.58 13.32
C LEU A 361 -7.54 9.00 13.14
N LEU A 362 -8.33 9.94 12.62
CA LEU A 362 -7.95 11.35 12.49
C LEU A 362 -7.99 12.14 13.81
N ASN A 363 -8.39 11.55 14.93
CA ASN A 363 -8.32 12.19 16.26
C ASN A 363 -7.01 11.86 17.00
N LEU A 364 -6.11 11.08 16.41
CA LEU A 364 -4.83 10.76 17.01
C LEU A 364 -3.90 11.98 17.05
N LYS A 365 -3.49 12.36 18.26
CA LYS A 365 -2.58 13.47 18.51
C LYS A 365 -1.17 12.98 18.80
N GLY A 366 -0.19 13.87 18.67
CA GLY A 366 1.22 13.48 18.75
C GLY A 366 2.15 14.62 19.14
N HIS A 367 3.44 14.42 18.94
CA HIS A 367 4.47 15.30 19.53
C HIS A 367 4.49 16.67 18.87
N ALA A 368 4.03 16.84 17.62
CA ALA A 368 4.04 18.18 17.03
C ALA A 368 3.14 19.17 17.80
N ASP A 369 2.12 18.67 18.51
CA ASP A 369 1.35 19.50 19.43
C ASP A 369 2.22 20.10 20.56
N LEU A 370 3.19 19.33 21.06
CA LEU A 370 4.15 19.83 22.05
C LEU A 370 4.99 20.98 21.50
N LEU A 371 5.24 21.02 20.19
CA LEU A 371 5.95 22.12 19.55
C LEU A 371 5.10 23.37 19.49
N PHE A 372 3.83 23.22 19.13
CA PHE A 372 2.89 24.35 19.13
C PHE A 372 2.81 24.95 20.52
N ILE A 373 2.69 24.13 21.57
CA ILE A 373 2.63 24.60 22.95
C ILE A 373 3.99 25.18 23.39
N GLY A 374 5.09 24.46 23.14
CA GLY A 374 6.44 24.83 23.59
C GLY A 374 7.01 26.09 22.93
N SER A 375 6.89 26.20 21.61
CA SER A 375 7.33 27.39 20.87
C SER A 375 6.44 28.61 21.18
N SER A 376 5.12 28.41 21.30
CA SER A 376 4.21 29.52 21.69
C SER A 376 4.55 30.08 23.07
N SER A 377 4.90 29.21 24.02
CA SER A 377 5.31 29.61 25.37
C SER A 377 6.61 30.42 25.40
N LYS A 378 7.57 30.13 24.51
CA LYS A 378 8.87 30.82 24.47
C LYS A 378 8.80 32.16 23.70
N THR A 379 7.99 32.24 22.65
CA THR A 379 8.12 33.30 21.62
C THR A 379 6.90 34.21 21.47
N LEU A 380 5.68 33.77 21.79
CA LEU A 380 4.46 34.54 21.46
C LEU A 380 3.52 34.85 22.63
N ILE A 381 3.35 33.95 23.60
CA ILE A 381 2.34 34.06 24.66
C ILE A 381 2.96 33.56 25.97
N LEU A 382 2.91 34.37 27.03
CA LEU A 382 3.29 33.94 28.37
C LEU A 382 2.16 33.05 28.95
N TRP A 383 2.13 31.78 28.54
CA TRP A 383 1.14 30.82 29.06
C TRP A 383 1.39 30.59 30.55
N SER A 384 0.30 30.53 31.34
CA SER A 384 0.40 29.99 32.68
C SER A 384 1.00 28.58 32.63
N PRO A 385 1.97 28.22 33.51
CA PRO A 385 2.51 26.87 33.56
C PRO A 385 1.42 25.81 33.85
N LYS A 386 0.28 26.22 34.43
CA LYS A 386 -0.89 25.35 34.60
C LYS A 386 -1.54 25.02 33.26
N ALA A 387 -1.75 26.03 32.41
CA ALA A 387 -2.38 25.87 31.09
C ALA A 387 -1.56 24.96 30.17
N TYR A 388 -0.23 25.15 30.16
CA TYR A 388 0.72 24.30 29.45
C TYR A 388 0.52 22.82 29.79
N ASN A 389 0.54 22.49 31.09
CA ASN A 389 0.44 21.11 31.56
C ASN A 389 -0.95 20.51 31.31
N LEU A 390 -2.04 21.27 31.49
CA LEU A 390 -3.40 20.78 31.25
C LEU A 390 -3.66 20.47 29.77
N LEU A 391 -3.18 21.33 28.85
CA LEU A 391 -3.26 21.07 27.42
C LEU A 391 -2.46 19.83 27.04
N LEU A 392 -1.23 19.71 27.55
CA LEU A 392 -0.37 18.54 27.32
C LEU A 392 -1.06 17.25 27.81
N ILE A 393 -1.62 17.24 29.03
CA ILE A 393 -2.39 16.10 29.55
C ILE A 393 -3.56 15.76 28.63
N SER A 394 -4.33 16.76 28.18
CA SER A 394 -5.49 16.52 27.30
C SER A 394 -5.11 15.85 25.98
N ILE A 395 -3.97 16.21 25.40
CA ILE A 395 -3.44 15.62 24.17
C ILE A 395 -3.10 14.15 24.39
N VAL A 396 -2.37 13.85 25.46
CA VAL A 396 -1.94 12.47 25.78
C VAL A 396 -3.13 11.57 26.09
N VAL A 397 -4.06 12.05 26.92
CA VAL A 397 -5.29 11.32 27.25
C VAL A 397 -6.14 11.06 26.00
N ASN A 398 -6.26 12.03 25.10
CA ASN A 398 -7.01 11.86 23.85
C ASN A 398 -6.43 10.74 22.96
N THR A 399 -5.10 10.66 22.84
CA THR A 399 -4.44 9.61 22.05
C THR A 399 -4.56 8.24 22.71
N ILE A 400 -4.41 8.17 24.05
CA ILE A 400 -4.59 6.94 24.84
C ILE A 400 -6.02 6.40 24.72
N ILE A 401 -7.03 7.26 24.62
CA ILE A 401 -8.43 6.84 24.45
C ILE A 401 -8.74 6.47 22.99
N SER A 402 -8.26 7.26 22.01
CA SER A 402 -8.63 7.05 20.60
C SER A 402 -7.99 5.80 19.99
N GLY A 403 -6.74 5.50 20.34
CA GLY A 403 -6.01 4.35 19.79
C GLY A 403 -6.68 2.98 20.05
N PRO A 404 -7.06 2.64 21.29
CA PRO A 404 -7.75 1.38 21.60
C PRO A 404 -9.13 1.29 20.95
N ILE A 405 -9.85 2.41 20.83
CA ILE A 405 -11.16 2.46 20.17
C ILE A 405 -11.02 2.08 18.69
N VAL A 406 -10.01 2.62 17.99
CA VAL A 406 -9.71 2.26 16.60
C VAL A 406 -9.39 0.77 16.47
N ALA A 407 -8.52 0.25 17.35
CA ALA A 407 -8.15 -1.17 17.33
C ALA A 407 -9.35 -2.09 17.57
N PHE A 408 -10.26 -1.71 18.48
CA PHE A 408 -11.48 -2.45 18.76
C PHE A 408 -12.48 -2.43 17.59
N LEU A 409 -12.72 -1.25 16.99
CA LEU A 409 -13.60 -1.09 15.84
C LEU A 409 -13.10 -1.93 14.64
N LEU A 410 -11.80 -1.85 14.35
CA LEU A 410 -11.22 -2.56 13.22
C LEU A 410 -11.33 -4.09 13.38
N ARG A 411 -11.02 -4.63 14.57
CA ARG A 411 -11.13 -6.08 14.85
C ARG A 411 -12.55 -6.60 14.74
N LYS A 412 -13.54 -5.79 15.14
CA LYS A 412 -14.95 -6.14 14.97
C LYS A 412 -15.32 -6.23 13.49
N ASP A 413 -14.75 -5.34 12.68
CA ASP A 413 -15.09 -5.19 11.27
C ASP A 413 -14.21 -6.01 10.31
N GLU A 414 -13.08 -6.58 10.74
CA GLU A 414 -12.27 -7.52 9.93
C GLU A 414 -13.13 -8.64 9.31
N ARG A 415 -14.14 -9.12 10.05
CA ARG A 415 -15.10 -10.14 9.58
C ARG A 415 -16.04 -9.62 8.48
N SER A 416 -16.25 -8.31 8.38
CA SER A 416 -17.12 -7.67 7.39
C SER A 416 -16.35 -7.10 6.18
N PHE A 417 -15.08 -6.69 6.36
CA PHE A 417 -14.23 -6.15 5.29
C PHE A 417 -13.51 -7.25 4.48
N GLY A 418 -13.11 -8.36 5.11
CA GLY A 418 -12.40 -9.45 4.44
C GLY A 418 -13.23 -10.24 3.42
N ASN A 419 -14.55 -10.07 3.43
CA ASN A 419 -15.48 -10.92 2.68
C ASN A 419 -16.10 -10.28 1.42
N LYS A 420 -15.76 -9.03 1.09
CA LYS A 420 -16.44 -8.27 0.01
C LYS A 420 -15.65 -8.09 -1.28
N ARG A 421 -14.36 -8.43 -1.35
CA ARG A 421 -13.48 -8.04 -2.48
C ARG A 421 -12.49 -9.13 -2.95
N THR A 422 -12.91 -10.39 -2.99
CA THR A 422 -12.01 -11.51 -3.32
C THR A 422 -12.22 -12.17 -4.69
N ALA A 423 -13.33 -11.86 -5.39
CA ALA A 423 -13.56 -12.28 -6.77
C ALA A 423 -13.55 -11.05 -7.70
N LEU A 424 -12.78 -11.09 -8.79
CA LEU A 424 -12.79 -10.06 -9.85
C LEU A 424 -14.18 -9.90 -10.46
N GLU A 425 -15.00 -10.96 -10.47
CA GLU A 425 -16.41 -10.92 -10.90
C GLU A 425 -17.27 -9.90 -10.11
N ILE A 426 -16.98 -9.70 -8.82
CA ILE A 426 -17.71 -8.77 -7.95
C ILE A 426 -17.21 -7.33 -8.11
N ILE A 427 -16.00 -7.15 -8.67
CA ILE A 427 -15.46 -5.83 -9.02
C ILE A 427 -16.08 -5.41 -10.37
N GLN A 428 -17.39 -5.16 -10.32
CA GLN A 428 -18.27 -4.94 -11.47
C GLN A 428 -18.06 -3.57 -12.14
N SER A 429 -17.27 -2.68 -11.53
CA SER A 429 -16.87 -1.39 -12.09
C SER A 429 -15.41 -1.46 -12.55
N ALA A 430 -15.18 -1.16 -13.82
CA ALA A 430 -13.85 -1.02 -14.44
C ALA A 430 -13.02 0.17 -13.89
N ASP A 431 -13.45 0.77 -12.78
CA ASP A 431 -12.92 2.00 -12.16
C ASP A 431 -12.25 1.75 -10.79
N GLU A 432 -12.36 0.53 -10.22
CA GLU A 432 -11.73 0.17 -8.95
C GLU A 432 -10.27 -0.32 -9.12
N GLU A 433 -9.39 0.06 -8.19
CA GLU A 433 -7.96 -0.28 -8.21
C GLU A 433 -7.75 -1.79 -8.12
N LEU A 434 -6.92 -2.35 -9.01
CA LEU A 434 -6.53 -3.76 -8.95
C LEU A 434 -5.23 -3.89 -8.15
N SER A 435 -5.28 -4.53 -6.99
CA SER A 435 -4.07 -4.99 -6.29
C SER A 435 -3.66 -6.35 -6.85
N LEU A 436 -2.46 -6.44 -7.42
CA LEU A 436 -1.93 -7.62 -8.09
C LEU A 436 -0.66 -8.08 -7.38
N LEU A 437 -0.53 -9.36 -7.03
CA LEU A 437 0.72 -9.93 -6.51
C LEU A 437 1.33 -10.86 -7.54
N ALA A 438 2.40 -10.43 -8.20
CA ALA A 438 3.16 -11.26 -9.11
C ALA A 438 4.34 -11.92 -8.40
N CYS A 439 4.44 -13.24 -8.48
CA CYS A 439 5.54 -14.00 -7.90
C CYS A 439 6.61 -14.28 -8.96
N VAL A 440 7.89 -14.21 -8.58
CA VAL A 440 9.02 -14.49 -9.49
C VAL A 440 10.05 -15.34 -8.76
N TYR A 441 10.50 -16.43 -9.40
CA TYR A 441 11.59 -17.27 -8.88
C TYR A 441 12.97 -16.87 -9.44
N GLY A 442 13.03 -16.07 -10.50
CA GLY A 442 14.27 -15.63 -11.15
C GLY A 442 14.04 -14.66 -12.32
N PRO A 443 15.10 -14.01 -12.84
CA PRO A 443 14.99 -12.91 -13.81
C PRO A 443 14.33 -13.31 -15.13
N ARG A 444 14.37 -14.60 -15.50
CA ARG A 444 13.77 -15.11 -16.75
C ARG A 444 12.26 -14.95 -16.83
N HIS A 445 11.56 -14.91 -15.69
CA HIS A 445 10.10 -14.76 -15.67
C HIS A 445 9.64 -13.30 -15.75
N MET A 446 10.56 -12.35 -15.59
CA MET A 446 10.24 -10.92 -15.52
C MET A 446 9.53 -10.41 -16.78
N PRO A 447 9.97 -10.69 -18.02
CA PRO A 447 9.35 -10.08 -19.20
C PRO A 447 7.87 -10.45 -19.37
N ALA A 448 7.50 -11.70 -19.08
CA ALA A 448 6.12 -12.18 -19.21
C ALA A 448 5.19 -11.53 -18.17
N ILE A 449 5.65 -11.43 -16.93
CA ILE A 449 4.90 -10.79 -15.84
C ILE A 449 4.80 -9.28 -16.05
N LEU A 450 5.90 -8.61 -16.42
CA LEU A 450 5.90 -7.18 -16.71
C LEU A 450 4.99 -6.85 -17.90
N SER A 451 4.96 -7.68 -18.95
CA SER A 451 4.05 -7.50 -20.09
C SER A 451 2.57 -7.66 -19.71
N LEU A 452 2.25 -8.58 -18.78
CA LEU A 452 0.89 -8.67 -18.23
C LEU A 452 0.54 -7.43 -17.41
N ILE A 453 1.47 -6.95 -16.59
CA ILE A 453 1.27 -5.73 -15.78
C ILE A 453 1.05 -4.53 -16.69
N SER A 454 1.83 -4.37 -17.76
CA SER A 454 1.61 -3.29 -18.73
C SER A 454 0.30 -3.42 -19.47
N ALA A 455 -0.12 -4.64 -19.84
CA ALA A 455 -1.40 -4.88 -20.49
C ALA A 455 -2.59 -4.44 -19.60
N LEU A 456 -2.50 -4.60 -18.28
CA LEU A 456 -3.54 -4.16 -17.35
C LEU A 456 -3.53 -2.64 -17.11
N SER A 457 -2.40 -1.98 -17.34
CA SER A 457 -2.20 -0.56 -17.08
C SER A 457 -2.79 0.38 -18.15
N GLY A 458 -3.41 -0.17 -19.20
CA GLY A 458 -3.93 0.60 -20.34
C GLY A 458 -5.08 1.55 -20.00
N SER A 459 -5.83 1.30 -18.91
CA SER A 459 -6.93 2.16 -18.49
C SER A 459 -6.44 3.32 -17.61
N GLN A 460 -6.54 4.57 -18.11
CA GLN A 460 -6.29 5.77 -17.29
C GLN A 460 -7.26 5.90 -16.10
N LYS A 461 -8.39 5.17 -16.13
CA LYS A 461 -9.45 5.26 -15.11
C LYS A 461 -9.26 4.27 -13.94
N ALA A 462 -8.51 3.18 -14.08
CA ALA A 462 -8.26 2.22 -13.00
C ALA A 462 -6.78 1.78 -12.96
N PRO A 463 -5.94 2.40 -12.10
CA PRO A 463 -4.54 2.01 -11.96
C PRO A 463 -4.45 0.63 -11.31
N THR A 464 -3.56 -0.17 -11.84
CA THR A 464 -3.07 -1.37 -11.16
C THR A 464 -2.03 -0.98 -10.13
N ASN A 465 -2.11 -1.54 -8.93
CA ASN A 465 -1.04 -1.52 -7.94
C ASN A 465 -0.36 -2.90 -7.91
N PRO A 466 0.66 -3.11 -8.77
CA PRO A 466 1.41 -4.35 -8.81
C PRO A 466 2.42 -4.44 -7.65
N TYR A 467 2.37 -5.56 -6.95
CA TYR A 467 3.37 -6.02 -6.00
C TYR A 467 4.13 -7.18 -6.65
N LEU A 468 5.46 -7.13 -6.61
CA LEU A 468 6.32 -8.17 -7.14
C LEU A 468 7.01 -8.87 -5.97
N MET A 469 6.86 -10.17 -5.87
CA MET A 469 7.42 -10.99 -4.80
C MET A 469 8.49 -11.91 -5.37
N HIS A 470 9.74 -11.68 -5.00
CA HIS A 470 10.85 -12.57 -5.33
C HIS A 470 10.89 -13.73 -4.34
N LEU A 471 10.57 -14.93 -4.83
CA LEU A 471 10.57 -16.19 -4.09
C LEU A 471 11.94 -16.84 -4.18
N ILE A 472 12.67 -16.86 -3.07
CA ILE A 472 14.01 -17.46 -3.00
C ILE A 472 13.95 -18.70 -2.11
N GLU A 473 14.44 -19.81 -2.64
CA GLU A 473 14.57 -21.06 -1.89
C GLU A 473 15.68 -20.95 -0.84
N LEU A 474 15.34 -21.22 0.42
CA LEU A 474 16.32 -21.37 1.49
C LEU A 474 17.01 -22.75 1.38
N VAL A 475 18.06 -22.84 0.57
CA VAL A 475 18.89 -24.06 0.51
C VAL A 475 19.71 -24.17 1.79
N GLN A 476 19.44 -25.20 2.59
CA GLN A 476 20.19 -25.50 3.81
C GLN A 476 21.65 -25.82 3.44
N LYS A 477 22.56 -24.83 3.50
CA LYS A 477 23.99 -25.06 3.29
C LYS A 477 24.48 -26.06 4.34
N ARG A 478 24.83 -27.27 3.90
CA ARG A 478 25.68 -28.18 4.70
C ARG A 478 27.02 -27.46 4.86
N ARG A 479 27.36 -27.02 6.08
CA ARG A 479 28.64 -26.36 6.36
C ARG A 479 29.78 -27.31 5.98
N ILE A 480 30.42 -27.06 4.84
CA ILE A 480 31.75 -27.59 4.56
C ILE A 480 32.70 -26.50 5.07
N ASN A 481 33.59 -26.88 5.99
CA ASN A 481 34.56 -25.99 6.61
C ASN A 481 35.50 -25.42 5.53
N VAL A 482 35.25 -24.20 5.07
CA VAL A 482 36.20 -23.44 4.26
C VAL A 482 37.10 -22.64 5.21
N SER A 483 38.40 -22.70 4.96
CA SER A 483 39.47 -22.16 5.80
C SER A 483 39.44 -20.62 5.91
N TYR A 484 39.80 -20.13 7.09
CA TYR A 484 39.69 -18.73 7.56
C TYR A 484 40.37 -17.63 6.73
N HIS A 485 41.18 -17.95 5.72
CA HIS A 485 41.97 -16.95 4.99
C HIS A 485 41.26 -16.24 3.82
N GLU A 486 40.06 -16.68 3.41
CA GLU A 486 39.24 -15.98 2.38
C GLU A 486 38.19 -15.01 2.96
N LEU A 487 38.16 -14.82 4.29
CA LEU A 487 37.15 -13.99 4.95
C LEU A 487 37.51 -12.49 5.04
N GLU A 488 38.79 -12.11 5.04
CA GLU A 488 39.19 -10.71 5.30
C GLU A 488 38.80 -9.71 4.19
N ASP A 489 38.60 -10.13 2.94
CA ASP A 489 38.11 -9.25 1.87
C ASP A 489 36.56 -9.26 1.74
N HIS A 490 35.87 -10.08 2.54
CA HIS A 490 34.42 -10.29 2.49
C HIS A 490 33.67 -9.83 3.76
N GLU A 491 34.34 -9.17 4.70
CA GLU A 491 33.70 -8.66 5.92
C GLU A 491 33.00 -7.31 5.67
N LEU A 492 31.73 -7.38 5.26
CA LEU A 492 30.60 -6.47 5.61
C LEU A 492 29.32 -6.69 4.77
N SER A 493 29.10 -7.88 4.17
CA SER A 493 27.92 -8.17 3.36
C SER A 493 27.10 -9.37 3.86
N ASP A 494 26.77 -9.41 5.15
CA ASP A 494 25.94 -10.48 5.76
C ASP A 494 24.48 -10.57 5.25
N GLU A 495 24.08 -9.75 4.26
CA GLU A 495 22.82 -9.89 3.49
C GLU A 495 22.97 -10.66 2.16
N GLU A 496 24.18 -11.11 1.78
CA GLU A 496 24.46 -11.73 0.46
C GLU A 496 24.17 -13.25 0.39
N GLY A 497 23.41 -13.82 1.33
CA GLY A 497 23.27 -15.27 1.44
C GLY A 497 22.33 -15.97 0.44
N TYR A 498 21.35 -15.29 -0.15
CA TYR A 498 20.29 -15.95 -0.94
C TYR A 498 19.89 -15.11 -2.17
N GLY A 499 20.04 -15.69 -3.37
CA GLY A 499 19.58 -15.11 -4.65
C GLY A 499 20.64 -14.41 -5.52
N GLY A 500 21.87 -14.17 -5.05
CA GLY A 500 23.01 -13.72 -5.87
C GLY A 500 22.72 -12.66 -6.95
N ASN A 501 23.17 -12.92 -8.19
CA ASN A 501 23.00 -12.07 -9.38
C ASN A 501 21.54 -11.95 -9.86
N ASP A 502 20.68 -12.91 -9.53
CA ASP A 502 19.28 -12.93 -9.96
C ASP A 502 18.49 -11.76 -9.37
N VAL A 503 18.82 -11.38 -8.13
CA VAL A 503 18.23 -10.20 -7.48
C VAL A 503 18.59 -8.93 -8.23
N LEU A 504 19.84 -8.80 -8.70
CA LEU A 504 20.30 -7.64 -9.47
C LEU A 504 19.55 -7.55 -10.81
N GLY A 505 19.47 -8.67 -11.53
CA GLY A 505 18.77 -8.76 -12.81
C GLY A 505 17.27 -8.44 -12.69
N ILE A 506 16.61 -8.88 -11.62
CA ILE A 506 15.20 -8.53 -11.34
C ILE A 506 15.05 -7.02 -11.09
N HIS A 507 15.93 -6.43 -10.28
CA HIS A 507 15.89 -4.99 -10.02
C HIS A 507 16.15 -4.15 -11.27
N ASP A 508 17.10 -4.56 -12.12
CA ASP A 508 17.43 -3.82 -13.34
C ASP A 508 16.29 -3.90 -14.37
N ALA A 509 15.70 -5.08 -14.57
CA ALA A 509 14.52 -5.26 -15.43
C ALA A 509 13.32 -4.44 -14.93
N MET A 510 13.14 -4.39 -13.61
CA MET A 510 12.12 -3.62 -12.94
C MET A 510 12.31 -2.09 -13.11
N ASP A 511 13.55 -1.63 -12.97
CA ASP A 511 13.88 -0.21 -13.14
C ASP A 511 13.73 0.23 -14.60
N ALA A 512 14.10 -0.63 -15.57
CA ALA A 512 13.85 -0.40 -16.99
C ALA A 512 12.34 -0.27 -17.29
N PHE A 513 11.53 -1.19 -16.77
CA PHE A 513 10.07 -1.15 -16.91
C PHE A 513 9.45 0.11 -16.29
N THR A 514 9.91 0.49 -15.10
CA THR A 514 9.41 1.70 -14.41
C THR A 514 9.75 2.96 -15.20
N ALA A 515 10.96 3.04 -15.78
CA ALA A 515 11.38 4.17 -16.59
C ALA A 515 10.52 4.33 -17.86
N GLU A 516 10.07 3.21 -18.45
CA GLU A 516 9.26 3.20 -19.66
C GLU A 516 7.77 3.43 -19.39
N THR A 517 7.20 2.76 -18.39
CA THR A 517 5.75 2.77 -18.11
C THR A 517 5.32 3.76 -17.03
N ARG A 518 6.27 4.26 -16.22
CA ARG A 518 6.03 5.07 -15.01
C ARG A 518 5.18 4.38 -13.94
N ILE A 519 5.00 3.06 -14.04
CA ILE A 519 4.28 2.25 -13.05
C ILE A 519 5.27 1.82 -11.97
N LEU A 520 4.98 2.19 -10.73
CA LEU A 520 5.81 1.83 -9.59
C LEU A 520 5.39 0.44 -9.08
N ILE A 521 6.25 -0.56 -9.22
CA ILE A 521 6.03 -1.91 -8.67
C ILE A 521 6.78 -2.03 -7.35
N HIS A 522 6.09 -2.46 -6.29
CA HIS A 522 6.71 -2.70 -5.00
C HIS A 522 7.34 -4.10 -4.96
N LEU A 523 8.66 -4.19 -4.86
CA LEU A 523 9.38 -5.47 -4.74
C LEU A 523 9.49 -5.90 -3.27
N SER A 524 8.95 -7.07 -2.95
CA SER A 524 9.16 -7.79 -1.70
C SER A 524 10.00 -9.06 -1.94
N LYS A 525 10.76 -9.49 -0.94
CA LYS A 525 11.54 -10.74 -0.96
C LYS A 525 10.96 -11.70 0.07
N ALA A 526 10.73 -12.96 -0.32
CA ALA A 526 10.48 -14.04 0.62
C ALA A 526 11.54 -15.12 0.46
N VAL A 527 12.13 -15.50 1.59
CA VAL A 527 13.20 -16.48 1.67
C VAL A 527 12.75 -17.59 2.61
N SER A 528 12.36 -18.73 2.04
CA SER A 528 11.79 -19.86 2.77
C SER A 528 12.04 -21.18 2.05
N SER A 529 11.83 -22.30 2.76
CA SER A 529 11.78 -23.62 2.13
C SER A 529 10.60 -23.71 1.16
N PHE A 530 10.71 -24.45 0.06
CA PHE A 530 9.58 -24.75 -0.85
C PHE A 530 8.35 -25.31 -0.12
N THR A 531 8.55 -26.00 1.01
CA THR A 531 7.44 -26.52 1.79
C THR A 531 6.58 -25.42 2.42
N SER A 532 7.18 -24.28 2.80
CA SER A 532 6.53 -23.16 3.51
C SER A 532 6.38 -21.89 2.67
N LEU A 533 7.01 -21.78 1.49
CA LEU A 533 6.91 -20.61 0.60
C LEU A 533 5.46 -20.24 0.24
N TYR A 534 4.56 -21.22 0.16
CA TYR A 534 3.14 -20.96 -0.10
C TYR A 534 2.45 -20.20 1.05
N GLU A 535 2.85 -20.44 2.30
CA GLU A 535 2.31 -19.74 3.48
C GLU A 535 2.72 -18.28 3.43
N ASP A 536 3.99 -17.99 3.10
CA ASP A 536 4.47 -16.62 2.95
C ASP A 536 3.72 -15.88 1.84
N VAL A 537 3.48 -16.52 0.70
CA VAL A 537 2.71 -15.91 -0.41
C VAL A 537 1.27 -15.64 0.02
N CYS A 538 0.60 -16.59 0.68
CA CYS A 538 -0.77 -16.41 1.13
C CYS A 538 -0.88 -15.35 2.23
N ASN A 539 0.03 -15.35 3.20
CA ASN A 539 0.08 -14.36 4.28
C ASN A 539 0.30 -12.94 3.73
N ILE A 540 1.22 -12.78 2.77
CA ILE A 540 1.45 -11.48 2.12
C ILE A 540 0.24 -11.08 1.26
N ALA A 541 -0.41 -12.03 0.56
CA ALA A 541 -1.62 -11.74 -0.19
C ALA A 541 -2.79 -11.30 0.71
N GLU A 542 -2.93 -11.89 1.91
CA GLU A 542 -3.88 -11.46 2.94
C GLU A 542 -3.53 -10.06 3.48
N ASP A 543 -2.26 -9.85 3.84
CA ASP A 543 -1.76 -8.58 4.40
C ASP A 543 -1.89 -7.41 3.41
N LEU A 544 -1.60 -7.67 2.13
CA LEU A 544 -1.73 -6.67 1.04
C LEU A 544 -3.15 -6.59 0.45
N ARG A 545 -4.07 -7.47 0.87
CA ARG A 545 -5.44 -7.60 0.33
C ARG A 545 -5.47 -7.61 -1.20
N VAL A 546 -4.71 -8.55 -1.76
CA VAL A 546 -4.52 -8.69 -3.20
C VAL A 546 -5.76 -9.30 -3.84
N SER A 547 -6.21 -8.75 -4.98
CA SER A 547 -7.35 -9.30 -5.73
C SER A 547 -6.98 -10.55 -6.53
N ILE A 548 -5.74 -10.65 -7.03
CA ILE A 548 -5.26 -11.81 -7.78
C ILE A 548 -3.74 -12.04 -7.63
N ILE A 549 -3.35 -13.30 -7.48
CA ILE A 549 -1.94 -13.72 -7.42
C ILE A 549 -1.53 -14.27 -8.78
N LEU A 550 -0.46 -13.76 -9.39
CA LEU A 550 0.14 -14.33 -10.61
C LEU A 550 1.34 -15.20 -10.26
N LEU A 551 1.32 -16.44 -10.74
CA LEU A 551 2.38 -17.42 -10.56
C LEU A 551 2.97 -17.81 -11.91
N PRO A 552 4.30 -17.88 -12.05
CA PRO A 552 4.92 -18.43 -13.24
C PRO A 552 4.78 -19.97 -13.22
N PHE A 553 4.62 -20.53 -14.41
CA PHE A 553 4.60 -21.98 -14.59
C PHE A 553 5.97 -22.60 -14.28
N HIS A 554 5.96 -23.83 -13.75
CA HIS A 554 7.17 -24.51 -13.31
C HIS A 554 8.04 -25.02 -14.48
N LYS A 555 7.46 -25.22 -15.67
CA LYS A 555 8.21 -25.60 -16.88
C LYS A 555 8.51 -24.38 -17.75
N HIS A 556 9.63 -24.40 -18.46
CA HIS A 556 10.05 -23.31 -19.35
C HIS A 556 10.35 -23.84 -20.74
N GLN A 557 10.07 -23.05 -21.76
CA GLN A 557 10.37 -23.43 -23.14
C GLN A 557 11.88 -23.28 -23.42
N ARG A 558 12.54 -24.37 -23.84
CA ARG A 558 13.90 -24.32 -24.41
C ARG A 558 13.87 -23.77 -25.83
N ILE A 559 15.04 -23.40 -26.33
CA ILE A 559 15.25 -22.94 -27.72
C ILE A 559 14.73 -23.98 -28.74
N ASP A 560 14.81 -25.27 -28.40
CA ASP A 560 14.30 -26.38 -29.22
C ASP A 560 12.76 -26.52 -29.20
N GLY A 561 12.04 -25.58 -28.60
CA GLY A 561 10.56 -25.59 -28.49
C GLY A 561 10.00 -26.54 -27.42
N LYS A 562 10.79 -27.46 -26.89
CA LYS A 562 10.41 -28.37 -25.80
C LYS A 562 10.35 -27.68 -24.44
N MET A 563 9.42 -28.10 -23.59
CA MET A 563 9.29 -27.61 -22.22
C MET A 563 10.25 -28.37 -21.29
N ASP A 564 11.17 -27.66 -20.64
CA ASP A 564 12.08 -28.18 -19.64
C ASP A 564 11.40 -28.21 -18.27
N SER A 565 11.57 -29.30 -17.54
CA SER A 565 11.02 -29.45 -16.20
C SER A 565 11.85 -28.63 -15.21
N GLY A 566 11.32 -27.52 -14.73
CA GLY A 566 11.95 -26.76 -13.66
C GLY A 566 11.95 -27.52 -12.33
N LYS A 567 12.39 -26.85 -11.26
CA LYS A 567 12.47 -27.44 -9.92
C LYS A 567 11.10 -27.96 -9.47
N GLU A 568 11.01 -29.23 -9.08
CA GLU A 568 9.78 -29.86 -8.58
C GLU A 568 9.19 -29.12 -7.36
N GLY A 569 10.06 -28.47 -6.57
CA GLY A 569 9.66 -27.57 -5.48
C GLY A 569 8.75 -26.41 -5.91
N VAL A 570 8.93 -25.88 -7.13
CA VAL A 570 8.06 -24.81 -7.69
C VAL A 570 6.66 -25.35 -7.98
N ARG A 571 6.57 -26.55 -8.56
CA ARG A 571 5.29 -27.22 -8.86
C ARG A 571 4.49 -27.45 -7.58
N THR A 572 5.12 -28.02 -6.55
CA THR A 572 4.46 -28.28 -5.26
C THR A 572 4.00 -26.98 -4.59
N THR A 573 4.79 -25.92 -4.68
CA THR A 573 4.43 -24.59 -4.13
C THR A 573 3.21 -24.02 -4.86
N ASN A 574 3.21 -23.99 -6.19
CA ASN A 574 2.10 -23.49 -7.00
C ASN A 574 0.79 -24.23 -6.70
N GLN A 575 0.83 -25.55 -6.55
CA GLN A 575 -0.35 -26.37 -6.20
C GLN A 575 -0.90 -26.05 -4.82
N LYS A 576 -0.03 -25.79 -3.84
CA LYS A 576 -0.46 -25.38 -2.50
C LYS A 576 -1.08 -23.97 -2.51
N ILE A 577 -0.49 -23.03 -3.25
CA ILE A 577 -1.06 -21.68 -3.39
C ILE A 577 -2.45 -21.76 -4.02
N LEU A 578 -2.64 -22.54 -5.09
CA LEU A 578 -3.94 -22.72 -5.74
C LEU A 578 -5.04 -23.31 -4.81
N ARG A 579 -4.65 -23.98 -3.72
CA ARG A 579 -5.58 -24.55 -2.72
C ARG A 579 -5.85 -23.62 -1.54
N HIS A 580 -4.86 -22.85 -1.12
CA HIS A 580 -4.90 -22.04 0.11
C HIS A 580 -5.04 -20.53 -0.13
N ALA A 581 -4.98 -20.07 -1.38
CA ALA A 581 -5.00 -18.65 -1.69
C ALA A 581 -6.29 -17.95 -1.21
N PRO A 582 -6.16 -16.77 -0.58
CA PRO A 582 -7.28 -15.96 -0.10
C PRO A 582 -8.03 -15.23 -1.23
N CYS A 583 -7.52 -15.30 -2.47
CA CYS A 583 -8.05 -14.59 -3.64
C CYS A 583 -7.90 -15.44 -4.91
N SER A 584 -8.30 -14.89 -6.06
CA SER A 584 -8.14 -15.56 -7.36
C SER A 584 -6.66 -15.74 -7.71
N VAL A 585 -6.34 -16.78 -8.47
CA VAL A 585 -4.94 -17.12 -8.80
C VAL A 585 -4.81 -17.32 -10.30
N GLY A 586 -3.85 -16.65 -10.91
CA GLY A 586 -3.45 -16.81 -12.30
C GLY A 586 -2.13 -17.55 -12.42
N VAL A 587 -2.03 -18.55 -13.30
CA VAL A 587 -0.78 -19.23 -13.65
C VAL A 587 -0.40 -18.88 -15.09
N ILE A 588 0.76 -18.24 -15.29
CA ILE A 588 1.25 -17.88 -16.61
C ILE A 588 2.26 -18.89 -17.15
N VAL A 589 1.97 -19.43 -18.32
CA VAL A 589 2.87 -20.20 -19.17
C VAL A 589 3.41 -19.26 -20.24
N SER A 590 4.64 -18.80 -20.05
CA SER A 590 5.31 -17.94 -21.03
C SER A 590 5.75 -18.77 -22.24
N ARG A 591 5.32 -18.36 -23.43
CA ARG A 591 5.77 -18.90 -24.73
C ARG A 591 6.24 -17.74 -25.61
N GLY A 592 7.33 -17.98 -26.34
CA GLY A 592 7.99 -16.98 -27.17
C GLY A 592 9.51 -17.13 -27.15
N ILE A 593 10.09 -17.41 -28.32
CA ILE A 593 11.53 -17.45 -28.56
C ILE A 593 12.04 -16.00 -28.62
N ASP A 594 13.22 -15.73 -28.05
CA ASP A 594 13.94 -14.46 -28.22
C ASP A 594 14.07 -14.14 -29.72
N GLY A 595 13.23 -13.23 -30.23
CA GLY A 595 13.26 -12.76 -31.63
C GLY A 595 11.95 -12.83 -32.43
N VAL A 596 10.90 -13.51 -31.93
CA VAL A 596 9.54 -13.47 -32.52
C VAL A 596 8.66 -12.56 -31.64
N PRO A 597 7.84 -11.64 -32.19
CA PRO A 597 7.00 -10.74 -31.40
C PRO A 597 5.90 -11.51 -30.65
N GLY A 598 6.24 -12.05 -29.48
CA GLY A 598 5.32 -12.67 -28.55
C GLY A 598 4.77 -11.68 -27.51
N PHE A 599 3.79 -12.12 -26.71
CA PHE A 599 3.20 -11.29 -25.66
C PHE A 599 4.23 -10.78 -24.63
N SER A 600 5.34 -11.50 -24.45
CA SER A 600 6.48 -11.12 -23.61
C SER A 600 7.28 -9.88 -24.09
N GLN A 601 7.04 -9.40 -25.31
CA GLN A 601 7.68 -8.21 -25.90
C GLN A 601 6.71 -7.02 -26.10
N LEU A 602 5.57 -7.01 -25.39
CA LEU A 602 4.55 -5.96 -25.52
C LEU A 602 5.10 -4.53 -25.25
N LEU A 603 6.20 -4.41 -24.51
CA LEU A 603 6.90 -3.14 -24.28
C LEU A 603 7.75 -2.66 -25.47
N GLY A 604 8.29 -3.57 -26.29
CA GLY A 604 9.27 -3.25 -27.35
C GLY A 604 8.75 -3.25 -28.78
N SER A 605 7.54 -3.78 -29.03
CA SER A 605 6.98 -3.89 -30.39
C SER A 605 5.85 -2.89 -30.65
N GLU A 606 5.85 -2.26 -31.83
CA GLU A 606 4.76 -1.39 -32.31
C GLU A 606 3.53 -2.18 -32.81
N THR A 607 3.57 -3.50 -32.77
CA THR A 607 2.51 -4.37 -33.31
C THR A 607 1.33 -4.50 -32.35
N VAL A 608 0.12 -4.48 -32.91
CA VAL A 608 -1.12 -4.79 -32.17
C VAL A 608 -1.12 -6.27 -31.82
N GLN A 609 -1.37 -6.58 -30.56
CA GLN A 609 -1.41 -7.96 -30.08
C GLN A 609 -2.84 -8.48 -30.02
N HIS A 610 -3.06 -9.69 -30.55
CA HIS A 610 -4.34 -10.37 -30.53
C HIS A 610 -4.43 -11.31 -29.33
N VAL A 611 -5.43 -11.11 -28.48
CA VAL A 611 -5.64 -11.90 -27.26
C VAL A 611 -6.97 -12.65 -27.37
N ALA A 612 -6.98 -13.94 -27.07
CA ALA A 612 -8.18 -14.76 -27.05
C ALA A 612 -8.55 -15.18 -25.62
N THR A 613 -9.81 -15.02 -25.23
CA THR A 613 -10.36 -15.61 -24.00
C THR A 613 -11.30 -16.76 -24.37
N LEU A 614 -11.05 -17.94 -23.84
CA LEU A 614 -11.86 -19.13 -24.12
C LEU A 614 -12.87 -19.35 -22.99
N PHE A 615 -14.16 -19.40 -23.33
CA PHE A 615 -15.25 -19.59 -22.39
C PHE A 615 -15.95 -20.94 -22.64
N PHE A 616 -15.88 -21.85 -21.68
CA PHE A 616 -16.53 -23.17 -21.73
C PHE A 616 -17.64 -23.32 -20.65
N GLY A 617 -17.77 -22.33 -19.76
CA GLY A 617 -18.77 -22.27 -18.70
C GLY A 617 -18.19 -22.52 -17.31
N GLY A 618 -18.74 -21.84 -16.31
CA GLY A 618 -18.35 -21.97 -14.91
C GLY A 618 -17.63 -20.75 -14.30
N PRO A 619 -17.43 -20.78 -12.96
CA PRO A 619 -16.90 -19.65 -12.18
C PRO A 619 -15.51 -19.19 -12.61
N ASP A 620 -14.59 -20.12 -12.88
CA ASP A 620 -13.21 -19.79 -13.28
C ASP A 620 -13.18 -19.10 -14.67
N ASP A 621 -14.10 -19.45 -15.57
CA ASP A 621 -14.21 -18.84 -16.90
C ASP A 621 -14.82 -17.42 -16.83
N ARG A 622 -15.77 -17.18 -15.92
CA ARG A 622 -16.31 -15.82 -15.67
C ARG A 622 -15.23 -14.88 -15.14
N GLU A 623 -14.40 -15.37 -14.23
CA GLU A 623 -13.23 -14.63 -13.72
C GLU A 623 -12.21 -14.33 -14.83
N ALA A 624 -11.99 -15.29 -15.75
CA ALA A 624 -11.14 -15.12 -16.92
C ALA A 624 -11.63 -14.00 -17.87
N VAL A 625 -12.95 -13.92 -18.10
CA VAL A 625 -13.58 -12.84 -18.87
C VAL A 625 -13.48 -11.49 -18.14
N ALA A 626 -13.66 -11.47 -16.81
CA ALA A 626 -13.48 -10.24 -16.03
C ALA A 626 -12.05 -9.70 -16.12
N TRP A 627 -11.05 -10.58 -16.11
CA TRP A 627 -9.66 -10.21 -16.33
C TRP A 627 -9.40 -9.70 -17.75
N SER A 628 -9.89 -10.41 -18.78
CA SER A 628 -9.66 -10.03 -20.17
C SER A 628 -10.32 -8.70 -20.53
N ARG A 629 -11.49 -8.39 -19.98
CA ARG A 629 -12.14 -7.08 -20.07
C ARG A 629 -11.20 -5.93 -19.68
N ARG A 630 -10.41 -6.09 -18.61
CA ARG A 630 -9.45 -5.05 -18.17
C ARG A 630 -8.30 -4.90 -19.15
N ILE A 631 -7.84 -5.99 -19.73
CA ILE A 631 -6.79 -5.99 -20.75
C ILE A 631 -7.25 -5.31 -22.04
N ALA A 632 -8.53 -5.47 -22.41
CA ALA A 632 -9.11 -4.84 -23.60
C ALA A 632 -9.10 -3.30 -23.56
N ALA A 633 -8.96 -2.69 -22.37
CA ALA A 633 -8.82 -1.25 -22.25
C ALA A 633 -7.48 -0.71 -22.81
N HIS A 634 -6.50 -1.59 -23.08
CA HIS A 634 -5.21 -1.18 -23.61
C HIS A 634 -5.29 -0.92 -25.13
N PRO A 635 -4.81 0.23 -25.64
CA PRO A 635 -5.01 0.63 -27.04
C PRO A 635 -4.31 -0.27 -28.08
N ARG A 636 -3.37 -1.11 -27.64
CA ARG A 636 -2.59 -2.02 -28.48
C ARG A 636 -3.04 -3.48 -28.41
N ILE A 637 -4.16 -3.76 -27.73
CA ILE A 637 -4.64 -5.12 -27.54
C ILE A 637 -6.02 -5.26 -28.18
N ASN A 638 -6.16 -6.24 -29.07
CA ASN A 638 -7.46 -6.62 -29.62
C ASN A 638 -7.93 -7.92 -28.96
N LEU A 639 -9.01 -7.83 -28.19
CA LEU A 639 -9.56 -8.96 -27.44
C LEU A 639 -10.65 -9.66 -28.25
N THR A 640 -10.57 -10.99 -28.33
CA THR A 640 -11.66 -11.86 -28.81
C THR A 640 -12.09 -12.81 -27.70
N VAL A 641 -13.38 -12.82 -27.37
CA VAL A 641 -13.98 -13.81 -26.46
C VAL A 641 -14.64 -14.89 -27.31
N ILE A 642 -14.18 -16.14 -27.15
CA ILE A 642 -14.67 -17.30 -27.90
C ILE A 642 -15.46 -18.19 -26.93
N ARG A 643 -16.77 -18.29 -27.16
CA ARG A 643 -17.67 -19.14 -26.39
C ARG A 643 -17.88 -20.48 -27.06
N PHE A 644 -17.57 -21.57 -26.36
CA PHE A 644 -17.82 -22.93 -26.83
C PHE A 644 -19.18 -23.43 -26.38
N LEU A 645 -20.00 -23.88 -27.32
CA LEU A 645 -21.33 -24.43 -27.07
C LEU A 645 -21.46 -25.84 -27.65
N PRO A 646 -22.19 -26.77 -27.00
CA PRO A 646 -22.53 -28.04 -27.60
C PRO A 646 -23.46 -27.80 -28.79
N ALA A 647 -23.17 -28.37 -29.96
CA ALA A 647 -24.10 -28.29 -31.08
C ALA A 647 -25.30 -29.20 -30.77
N SER A 648 -26.46 -28.61 -30.48
CA SER A 648 -27.70 -29.36 -30.32
C SER A 648 -28.12 -29.95 -31.67
N SER A 649 -28.55 -31.21 -31.66
CA SER A 649 -29.03 -31.91 -32.84
C SER A 649 -30.33 -31.29 -33.36
N SER A 650 -30.27 -30.43 -34.38
CA SER A 650 -31.26 -30.40 -35.45
C SER A 650 -30.86 -29.52 -36.65
N SER A 651 -30.98 -30.15 -37.83
CA SER A 651 -31.01 -29.64 -39.21
C SER A 651 -29.73 -29.08 -39.84
N ILE A 652 -29.04 -30.02 -40.49
CA ILE A 652 -28.48 -29.92 -41.85
C ILE A 652 -29.17 -28.84 -42.69
N SER A 653 -28.43 -27.82 -43.08
CA SER A 653 -28.46 -27.28 -44.44
C SER A 653 -27.13 -26.56 -44.71
N SER A 654 -26.30 -27.22 -45.52
CA SER A 654 -25.10 -26.65 -46.15
C SER A 654 -25.40 -25.33 -46.87
N PRO A 655 -24.43 -24.39 -46.96
CA PRO A 655 -24.62 -23.13 -47.66
C PRO A 655 -24.57 -23.37 -49.18
N SER A 656 -25.71 -23.47 -49.84
CA SER A 656 -25.79 -23.44 -51.30
C SER A 656 -25.92 -22.00 -51.78
N ALA A 657 -24.96 -21.60 -52.61
CA ALA A 657 -25.00 -20.40 -53.45
C ALA A 657 -26.32 -20.27 -54.22
N TYR A 658 -26.88 -19.06 -54.29
CA TYR A 658 -27.85 -18.71 -55.32
C TYR A 658 -27.60 -17.31 -55.87
N ASN A 659 -27.33 -17.29 -57.17
CA ASN A 659 -27.33 -16.13 -58.04
C ASN A 659 -28.77 -15.64 -58.31
N SER A 660 -28.87 -14.32 -58.46
CA SER A 660 -29.79 -13.53 -59.30
C SER A 660 -30.95 -14.23 -60.01
N GLN A 661 -32.19 -13.78 -59.73
CA GLN A 661 -33.13 -13.35 -60.77
C GLN A 661 -34.19 -12.37 -60.22
N LYS A 662 -34.44 -11.31 -61.01
CA LYS A 662 -35.36 -10.18 -60.79
C LYS A 662 -36.83 -10.61 -60.71
N ASP A 663 -37.64 -9.89 -59.93
CA ASP A 663 -38.73 -9.06 -60.46
C ASP A 663 -39.25 -8.03 -59.44
N ASN A 664 -39.77 -6.93 -59.98
CA ASN A 664 -39.97 -5.61 -59.38
C ASN A 664 -41.19 -5.49 -58.44
N ALA A 665 -41.06 -4.68 -57.37
CA ALA A 665 -41.88 -3.47 -57.13
C ALA A 665 -41.49 -2.76 -55.82
N THR A 666 -41.24 -1.46 -55.96
CA THR A 666 -41.17 -0.34 -54.99
C THR A 666 -41.92 -0.52 -53.65
N ASP A 667 -41.23 -0.35 -52.51
CA ASP A 667 -41.11 0.95 -51.83
C ASP A 667 -40.12 0.89 -50.64
N GLY A 668 -39.52 2.04 -50.32
CA GLY A 668 -38.26 2.13 -49.58
C GLY A 668 -38.33 2.20 -48.04
N SER A 669 -37.12 2.00 -47.50
CA SER A 669 -36.56 2.49 -46.23
C SER A 669 -36.65 1.60 -44.96
N ASN A 670 -35.44 1.15 -44.59
CA ASN A 670 -34.90 0.90 -43.25
C ASN A 670 -35.05 -0.51 -42.65
N ALA A 671 -34.27 -1.43 -43.24
CA ALA A 671 -33.78 -2.65 -42.60
C ALA A 671 -32.59 -2.32 -41.68
N ALA A 672 -32.79 -2.45 -40.37
CA ALA A 672 -31.71 -2.47 -39.35
C ALA A 672 -32.15 -3.18 -38.05
N SER A 673 -33.00 -4.21 -38.11
CA SER A 673 -33.53 -4.90 -36.92
C SER A 673 -33.43 -6.44 -36.94
N ASP A 674 -33.13 -7.08 -38.09
CA ASP A 674 -33.26 -8.53 -38.22
C ASP A 674 -32.12 -9.36 -37.59
N GLY A 675 -31.01 -8.73 -37.20
CA GLY A 675 -29.91 -9.42 -36.50
C GLY A 675 -30.14 -9.60 -34.99
N VAL A 676 -30.89 -8.67 -34.37
CA VAL A 676 -31.12 -8.63 -32.92
C VAL A 676 -32.19 -9.64 -32.51
N ASP A 677 -33.24 -9.79 -33.33
CA ASP A 677 -34.36 -10.70 -33.05
C ASP A 677 -34.00 -12.19 -33.16
N GLY A 678 -33.00 -12.53 -33.99
CA GLY A 678 -32.48 -13.90 -34.12
C GLY A 678 -31.74 -14.37 -32.86
N VAL A 679 -30.93 -13.48 -32.28
CA VAL A 679 -30.13 -13.75 -31.06
C VAL A 679 -31.04 -13.77 -29.82
N LEU A 680 -32.00 -12.84 -29.72
CA LEU A 680 -32.99 -12.83 -28.62
C LEU A 680 -33.88 -14.08 -28.62
N ARG A 681 -34.23 -14.61 -29.81
CA ARG A 681 -35.01 -15.86 -29.94
C ARG A 681 -34.22 -17.12 -29.64
N ALA A 682 -32.90 -17.11 -29.80
CA ALA A 682 -32.05 -18.23 -29.40
C ALA A 682 -31.86 -18.27 -27.88
N LEU A 683 -31.72 -17.10 -27.25
CA LEU A 683 -31.58 -16.94 -25.80
C LEU A 683 -32.84 -17.32 -25.01
N SER A 684 -34.03 -17.02 -25.54
CA SER A 684 -35.32 -17.38 -24.91
C SER A 684 -35.74 -18.84 -25.06
N ARG A 685 -35.13 -19.62 -25.96
CA ARG A 685 -35.54 -21.02 -26.24
C ARG A 685 -34.76 -22.09 -25.48
N LEU A 686 -33.82 -21.70 -24.61
CA LEU A 686 -33.01 -22.60 -23.79
C LEU A 686 -33.42 -22.62 -22.30
N GLU A 687 -34.57 -22.03 -21.94
CA GLU A 687 -35.13 -21.93 -20.57
C GLU A 687 -35.49 -23.28 -19.88
N THR A 688 -34.99 -24.40 -20.38
CA THR A 688 -35.15 -25.71 -19.73
C THR A 688 -33.82 -26.45 -19.66
N GLY A 689 -32.94 -26.09 -18.71
CA GLY A 689 -31.81 -26.94 -18.32
C GLY A 689 -30.66 -26.27 -17.54
N ASN A 690 -30.54 -26.62 -16.25
CA ASN A 690 -29.45 -26.36 -15.29
C ASN A 690 -29.17 -24.89 -14.88
N GLY A 691 -29.39 -24.57 -13.59
CA GLY A 691 -29.19 -23.23 -13.01
C GLY A 691 -27.75 -22.68 -13.03
N THR A 692 -26.73 -23.48 -13.38
CA THR A 692 -25.36 -22.96 -13.64
C THR A 692 -25.26 -22.25 -14.99
N ASN A 693 -26.03 -22.68 -15.98
CA ASN A 693 -26.02 -22.10 -17.32
C ASN A 693 -26.77 -20.75 -17.35
N GLU A 694 -27.77 -20.57 -16.49
CA GLU A 694 -28.50 -19.31 -16.35
C GLU A 694 -27.61 -18.17 -15.85
N VAL A 695 -26.79 -18.42 -14.82
CA VAL A 695 -25.85 -17.42 -14.28
C VAL A 695 -24.79 -17.04 -15.33
N ASP A 696 -24.27 -18.02 -16.07
CA ASP A 696 -23.31 -17.79 -17.15
C ASP A 696 -23.92 -16.99 -18.30
N ASN A 697 -25.18 -17.25 -18.66
CA ASN A 697 -25.90 -16.53 -19.70
C ASN A 697 -26.14 -15.06 -19.30
N VAL A 698 -26.58 -14.80 -18.06
CA VAL A 698 -26.80 -13.44 -17.55
C VAL A 698 -25.50 -12.65 -17.50
N PHE A 699 -24.41 -13.26 -17.03
CA PHE A 699 -23.10 -12.62 -17.00
C PHE A 699 -22.61 -12.26 -18.42
N LEU A 700 -22.76 -13.18 -19.37
CA LEU A 700 -22.34 -12.95 -20.75
C LEU A 700 -23.23 -11.94 -21.50
N SER A 701 -24.54 -11.88 -21.21
CA SER A 701 -25.42 -10.85 -21.78
C SER A 701 -25.01 -9.47 -21.29
N ASP A 702 -24.76 -9.33 -19.98
CA ASP A 702 -24.27 -8.08 -19.40
C ASP A 702 -22.92 -7.65 -19.99
N PHE A 703 -22.04 -8.61 -20.28
CA PHE A 703 -20.75 -8.37 -20.94
C PHE A 703 -20.94 -7.94 -22.40
N TYR A 704 -21.79 -8.64 -23.16
CA TYR A 704 -22.08 -8.33 -24.55
C TYR A 704 -22.64 -6.91 -24.71
N ASP A 705 -23.62 -6.56 -23.88
CA ASP A 705 -24.29 -5.25 -23.91
C ASP A 705 -23.36 -4.09 -23.55
N ARG A 706 -22.31 -4.32 -22.75
CA ARG A 706 -21.39 -3.27 -22.32
C ARG A 706 -20.16 -3.14 -23.22
N ASP A 707 -19.50 -4.25 -23.53
CA ASP A 707 -18.14 -4.25 -24.10
C ASP A 707 -18.12 -4.64 -25.59
N VAL A 708 -19.05 -5.50 -26.03
CA VAL A 708 -19.15 -5.91 -27.44
C VAL A 708 -19.95 -4.90 -28.25
N SER A 709 -21.08 -4.41 -27.71
CA SER A 709 -21.92 -3.38 -28.34
C SER A 709 -21.17 -2.06 -28.56
N SER A 710 -20.20 -1.75 -27.68
CA SER A 710 -19.35 -0.57 -27.76
C SER A 710 -18.19 -0.72 -28.75
N GLY A 711 -18.03 -1.89 -29.37
CA GLY A 711 -17.00 -2.19 -30.36
C GLY A 711 -15.59 -2.39 -29.79
N GLN A 712 -15.46 -2.55 -28.46
CA GLN A 712 -14.15 -2.70 -27.81
C GLN A 712 -13.65 -4.15 -27.80
N VAL A 713 -14.56 -5.13 -27.90
CA VAL A 713 -14.24 -6.55 -27.82
C VAL A 713 -14.97 -7.33 -28.91
N ALA A 714 -14.27 -8.26 -29.59
CA ALA A 714 -14.89 -9.19 -30.52
C ALA A 714 -15.47 -10.40 -29.78
N TYR A 715 -16.64 -10.87 -30.20
CA TYR A 715 -17.32 -12.04 -29.61
C TYR A 715 -17.62 -13.07 -30.69
N VAL A 716 -17.22 -14.33 -30.45
CA VAL A 716 -17.39 -15.44 -31.39
C VAL A 716 -17.98 -16.64 -30.65
N GLU A 717 -19.02 -17.25 -31.20
CA GLU A 717 -19.55 -18.52 -30.73
C GLU A 717 -19.05 -19.66 -31.60
N GLN A 718 -18.58 -20.73 -30.98
CA GLN A 718 -18.10 -21.93 -31.65
C GLN A 718 -18.89 -23.14 -31.18
N TYR A 719 -19.58 -23.77 -32.13
CA TYR A 719 -20.40 -24.94 -31.88
C TYR A 719 -19.60 -26.22 -32.11
N VAL A 720 -19.51 -27.05 -31.07
CA VAL A 720 -18.64 -28.22 -31.06
C VAL A 720 -19.37 -29.40 -30.45
N ASN A 721 -19.27 -30.58 -31.06
CA ASN A 721 -20.01 -31.77 -30.59
C ASN A 721 -19.22 -32.58 -29.57
N ASN A 722 -17.89 -32.70 -29.76
CA ASN A 722 -17.03 -33.60 -29.01
C ASN A 722 -15.66 -32.97 -28.73
N ALA A 723 -14.97 -33.47 -27.70
CA ALA A 723 -13.60 -33.09 -27.34
C ALA A 723 -12.61 -33.04 -28.54
N ALA A 724 -12.68 -33.99 -29.48
CA ALA A 724 -11.80 -34.00 -30.66
C ALA A 724 -12.03 -32.79 -31.59
N GLN A 725 -13.29 -32.36 -31.75
CA GLN A 725 -13.61 -31.16 -32.51
C GLN A 725 -13.19 -29.90 -31.74
N THR A 726 -13.23 -29.91 -30.41
CA THR A 726 -12.71 -28.81 -29.57
C THR A 726 -11.21 -28.67 -29.80
N VAL A 727 -10.47 -29.78 -29.81
CA VAL A 727 -9.02 -29.78 -30.08
C VAL A 727 -8.71 -29.27 -31.49
N ALA A 728 -9.46 -29.70 -32.50
CA ALA A 728 -9.29 -29.21 -33.87
C ALA A 728 -9.53 -27.69 -33.96
N ALA A 729 -10.62 -27.20 -33.37
CA ALA A 729 -10.94 -25.78 -33.28
C ALA A 729 -9.83 -24.96 -32.60
N LEU A 730 -9.27 -25.46 -31.50
CA LEU A 730 -8.16 -24.81 -30.79
C LEU A 730 -6.87 -24.78 -31.63
N ARG A 731 -6.62 -25.80 -32.44
CA ARG A 731 -5.46 -25.84 -33.34
C ARG A 731 -5.59 -24.81 -34.47
N ASP A 732 -6.79 -24.65 -35.03
CA ASP A 732 -7.05 -23.70 -36.12
C ASP A 732 -6.84 -22.24 -35.70
N ILE A 733 -7.12 -21.92 -34.42
CA ILE A 733 -6.93 -20.56 -33.88
C ILE A 733 -5.55 -20.34 -33.25
N GLY A 734 -4.75 -21.40 -33.06
CA GLY A 734 -3.51 -21.39 -32.29
C GLY A 734 -2.46 -20.37 -32.76
N ASP A 735 -2.37 -20.14 -34.07
CA ASP A 735 -1.38 -19.26 -34.69
C ASP A 735 -1.82 -17.79 -34.79
N LEU A 736 -3.10 -17.50 -34.51
CA LEU A 736 -3.70 -16.17 -34.68
C LEU A 736 -3.51 -15.27 -33.46
N TYR A 737 -3.32 -15.85 -32.27
CA TYR A 737 -3.34 -15.14 -31.00
C TYR A 737 -1.99 -15.24 -30.27
N SER A 738 -1.55 -14.13 -29.67
CA SER A 738 -0.30 -14.04 -28.91
C SER A 738 -0.46 -14.44 -27.44
N LEU A 739 -1.68 -14.38 -26.90
CA LEU A 739 -2.04 -14.80 -25.54
C LEU A 739 -3.42 -15.46 -25.51
N PHE A 740 -3.50 -16.62 -24.86
CA PHE A 740 -4.75 -17.32 -24.54
C PHE A 740 -5.06 -17.19 -23.06
N ILE A 741 -6.25 -16.72 -22.71
CA ILE A 741 -6.74 -16.61 -21.33
C ILE A 741 -7.85 -17.65 -21.13
N VAL A 742 -7.70 -18.50 -20.12
CA VAL A 742 -8.61 -19.64 -19.89
C VAL A 742 -8.88 -19.80 -18.40
N GLY A 743 -10.10 -20.15 -18.00
CA GLY A 743 -10.36 -20.59 -16.63
C GLY A 743 -9.82 -21.99 -16.36
N LYS A 744 -9.30 -22.23 -15.16
CA LYS A 744 -8.73 -23.53 -14.76
C LYS A 744 -9.76 -24.66 -14.81
N GLY A 745 -10.97 -24.44 -14.31
CA GLY A 745 -12.03 -25.45 -14.39
C GLY A 745 -13.23 -25.19 -13.48
N GLY A 746 -13.83 -26.27 -12.96
CA GLY A 746 -15.10 -26.23 -12.23
C GLY A 746 -16.34 -26.47 -13.11
N ARG A 747 -16.13 -26.99 -14.33
CA ARG A 747 -17.14 -27.08 -15.40
C ARG A 747 -18.15 -28.23 -15.27
N GLY A 748 -18.20 -28.91 -14.13
CA GLY A 748 -18.89 -30.21 -14.02
C GLY A 748 -18.35 -31.22 -15.05
N HIS A 749 -19.07 -32.33 -15.27
CA HIS A 749 -18.79 -33.23 -16.39
C HIS A 749 -19.33 -32.63 -17.69
N SER A 750 -18.60 -31.67 -18.28
CA SER A 750 -18.95 -31.11 -19.59
C SER A 750 -18.51 -32.06 -20.72
N PRO A 751 -19.42 -32.44 -21.65
CA PRO A 751 -19.12 -33.34 -22.78
C PRO A 751 -18.05 -32.76 -23.74
N LEU A 752 -17.82 -31.45 -23.68
CA LEU A 752 -16.81 -30.75 -24.47
C LEU A 752 -15.38 -31.01 -24.00
N THR A 753 -15.20 -31.47 -22.76
CA THR A 753 -13.89 -31.62 -22.10
C THR A 753 -13.60 -33.03 -21.61
N THR A 754 -14.59 -33.91 -21.50
CA THR A 754 -14.48 -35.25 -20.90
C THR A 754 -13.42 -36.17 -21.52
N GLY A 755 -13.08 -35.99 -22.80
CA GLY A 755 -11.99 -36.75 -23.45
C GLY A 755 -10.60 -36.09 -23.36
N ILE A 756 -10.52 -34.83 -22.93
CA ILE A 756 -9.26 -34.08 -22.77
C ILE A 756 -8.73 -34.26 -21.34
N CYS A 757 -9.62 -34.46 -20.35
CA CYS A 757 -9.27 -34.70 -18.96
C CYS A 757 -8.34 -35.91 -18.76
N ASP A 758 -8.50 -36.96 -19.58
CA ASP A 758 -7.74 -38.20 -19.46
C ASP A 758 -6.25 -38.04 -19.85
N TRP A 759 -5.90 -36.94 -20.51
CA TRP A 759 -4.53 -36.61 -20.95
C TRP A 759 -3.88 -35.48 -20.13
N GLU A 760 -4.47 -35.11 -18.99
CA GLU A 760 -3.95 -34.02 -18.14
C GLU A 760 -2.69 -34.47 -17.36
N GLU A 761 -1.54 -33.85 -17.67
CA GLU A 761 -0.27 -34.05 -16.97
C GLU A 761 -0.09 -33.05 -15.81
N CYS A 762 -0.58 -31.82 -15.99
CA CYS A 762 -0.38 -30.70 -15.06
C CYS A 762 -1.71 -30.17 -14.52
N PRO A 763 -2.22 -30.71 -13.39
CA PRO A 763 -3.54 -30.34 -12.83
C PRO A 763 -3.62 -28.90 -12.30
N GLU A 764 -2.50 -28.19 -12.26
CA GLU A 764 -2.44 -26.77 -11.93
C GLU A 764 -2.96 -25.86 -13.05
N LEU A 765 -2.89 -26.29 -14.31
CA LEU A 765 -3.37 -25.54 -15.48
C LEU A 765 -4.80 -25.90 -15.88
N GLY A 766 -5.33 -27.02 -15.40
CA GLY A 766 -6.62 -27.52 -15.82
C GLY A 766 -6.61 -28.10 -17.23
N THR A 767 -7.70 -28.75 -17.62
CA THR A 767 -7.79 -29.59 -18.83
C THR A 767 -7.47 -28.86 -20.12
N VAL A 768 -8.04 -27.67 -20.32
CA VAL A 768 -7.81 -26.86 -21.53
C VAL A 768 -6.47 -26.11 -21.44
N GLY A 769 -6.10 -25.62 -20.25
CA GLY A 769 -4.84 -24.90 -20.05
C GLY A 769 -3.63 -25.80 -20.28
N ASP A 770 -3.69 -27.06 -19.82
CA ASP A 770 -2.64 -28.05 -20.01
C ASP A 770 -2.51 -28.48 -21.48
N LEU A 771 -3.64 -28.65 -22.18
CA LEU A 771 -3.64 -28.93 -23.63
C LEU A 771 -2.93 -27.81 -24.41
N LEU A 772 -3.24 -26.54 -24.12
CA LEU A 772 -2.60 -25.40 -24.77
C LEU A 772 -1.12 -25.25 -24.35
N ALA A 773 -0.77 -25.70 -23.14
CA ALA A 773 0.59 -25.65 -22.61
C ALA A 773 1.47 -26.87 -23.01
N SER A 774 0.88 -27.93 -23.58
CA SER A 774 1.59 -29.10 -24.08
C SER A 774 2.49 -28.77 -25.28
N SER A 775 3.66 -29.41 -25.35
CA SER A 775 4.58 -29.31 -26.50
C SER A 775 4.00 -29.91 -27.78
N ASP A 776 3.02 -30.80 -27.67
CA ASP A 776 2.36 -31.44 -28.83
C ASP A 776 1.41 -30.47 -29.55
N PHE A 777 1.00 -29.43 -28.82
CA PHE A 777 0.26 -28.28 -29.31
C PHE A 777 1.26 -27.15 -29.60
N ASN A 778 1.77 -27.13 -30.83
CA ASN A 778 2.79 -26.20 -31.35
C ASN A 778 2.28 -24.75 -31.50
N ILE A 779 1.69 -24.21 -30.44
CA ILE A 779 1.17 -22.85 -30.34
C ILE A 779 2.30 -21.92 -29.88
N ASN A 780 2.48 -20.80 -30.60
CA ASN A 780 3.46 -19.77 -30.26
C ASN A 780 2.98 -18.80 -29.16
N GLY A 781 1.66 -18.67 -28.97
CA GLY A 781 1.07 -17.78 -27.97
C GLY A 781 1.27 -18.24 -26.52
N SER A 782 1.45 -17.28 -25.60
CA SER A 782 1.49 -17.55 -24.15
C SER A 782 0.12 -17.97 -23.62
N VAL A 783 0.06 -18.66 -22.48
CA VAL A 783 -1.21 -19.12 -21.88
C VAL A 783 -1.32 -18.61 -20.45
N LEU A 784 -2.45 -17.99 -20.10
CA LEU A 784 -2.78 -17.55 -18.75
C LEU A 784 -4.01 -18.33 -18.27
N VAL A 785 -3.82 -19.12 -17.22
CA VAL A 785 -4.90 -19.89 -16.59
C VAL A 785 -5.36 -19.17 -15.32
N ILE A 786 -6.65 -18.90 -15.16
CA ILE A 786 -7.21 -18.20 -13.99
C ILE A 786 -8.11 -19.14 -13.19
N GLN A 787 -7.95 -19.14 -11.86
CA GLN A 787 -8.80 -19.84 -10.92
C GLN A 787 -9.50 -18.81 -10.02
N GLN A 788 -10.83 -18.86 -9.92
CA GLN A 788 -11.59 -17.99 -9.03
C GLN A 788 -11.36 -18.40 -7.57
N HIS A 789 -11.38 -17.41 -6.67
CA HIS A 789 -11.35 -17.68 -5.23
C HIS A 789 -12.47 -18.63 -4.82
N ARG A 790 -12.10 -19.77 -4.21
CA ARG A 790 -13.05 -20.69 -3.58
C ARG A 790 -13.08 -20.38 -2.09
N HIS A 791 -14.25 -19.99 -1.56
CA HIS A 791 -14.44 -19.92 -0.12
C HIS A 791 -14.13 -21.29 0.48
N ALA A 792 -12.91 -21.47 0.98
CA ALA A 792 -12.62 -22.55 1.89
C ALA A 792 -13.50 -22.29 3.12
N LEU A 793 -14.57 -23.05 3.27
CA LEU A 793 -15.34 -23.13 4.50
C LEU A 793 -14.34 -23.48 5.61
N LYS A 794 -13.81 -22.45 6.31
CA LYS A 794 -13.24 -22.57 7.66
C LYS A 794 -14.38 -22.91 8.62
N GLN A 795 -15.08 -24.02 8.38
CA GLN A 795 -15.93 -24.70 9.35
C GLN A 795 -15.17 -25.96 9.76
N GLY A 796 -14.30 -25.83 10.76
CA GLY A 796 -13.57 -26.98 11.30
C GLY A 796 -12.48 -26.58 12.28
N SER A 797 -12.83 -26.67 13.57
CA SER A 797 -11.91 -26.87 14.70
C SER A 797 -11.05 -25.69 15.17
N TYR A 798 -11.67 -24.73 15.86
CA TYR A 798 -11.13 -24.16 17.10
C TYR A 798 -12.27 -23.99 18.11
N ARG A 799 -12.74 -25.13 18.63
CA ARG A 799 -13.44 -25.22 19.92
C ARG A 799 -12.58 -26.12 20.81
N SER A 800 -11.69 -25.48 21.56
CA SER A 800 -11.20 -25.91 22.88
C SER A 800 -10.30 -24.81 23.42
#